data_AF-A0A1J4T2C3-F1
#
_entry.id   AF-A0A1J4T2C3-F1
#
_cell.length_a   1.000
_cell.length_b   1.000
_cell.length_c   1.000
_cell.angle_alpha   90.00
_cell.angle_beta   90.00
_cell.angle_gamma   90.00
#
_symmetry.space_group_name_H-M   'P 1'
#
loop_
_entity.id
_entity.type
_entity.pdbx_description
1 polymer ?
#
loop_
_entity_poly.entity_id
_entity_poly.type
_entity_poly.pdbx_seq_one_letter_code
_entity_poly.pdbx_strand_id
1 'polypeptide(L)'
;MGRGAKAATRGRTDPHGTLLLVNADCCGHFLVYCNVLAEWALSRGLRVDYLGPLAEGRTFARLHEADSRVRFLDAAGVADGADWGEPFSCGWIRRAQERLRPELCVLLNGDALLFESMELLEPGVRFPAPTWAVATFAHRERDACFGEPYTARLNELLNAAGPGVGPFAGLFTLDERHARACPGGGARFLPDMYRDFVQPARALRSREDIAVERALLAFLDGGSGPVLPLLGKFDRRKNPLWALRLAAGRSDMRVVVLGERVSGPGEAEDDAEIDALLDRLHGLGRAFVRFSYVSEALFDAVLRHPCTGMVPLPYQCHFGSSGIQLMAHRRGRPVLVSDQGLMAARVRAWNLGRVFRVGDEEDFHRQYAELERLDPASFAPASRAFMRYFSRARLWRALDVMLETGPLGPLGLSGRGGQGGARPPRIAPCPAQGQEDAAAALFRRGLDAAAGGDLPAALALLEASLAREPKALHRLLRMGVVLWRMGRLAEARQAFAAARSGGLAEEQGFFARLTLDLCVFLQRRGEHSAGLSLLATLFAVLPGFPAGAAMVEAGTSTPESVVNAALENCDLPWSVWRTAGDALVHTKAWDSAARCYARAWELAPEEGGLALSISDVQRYAGSFAEALQTLDLLEARAPDQPGLWCKRGQTLAAAGRAEDALAAFARELAGSPFAEAAAGHAHRVREAEAARRAGADG
;
A
#
# COMPACT_ATOMS: atom_id res chain seq x y z
N MET A 1 36.55 -49.43 -19.15
CA MET A 1 36.27 -49.40 -17.69
C MET A 1 36.30 -47.94 -17.26
N GLY A 2 35.31 -47.31 -16.65
CA GLY A 2 33.97 -47.66 -16.23
C GLY A 2 33.31 -46.37 -15.73
N ARG A 3 32.13 -46.07 -16.29
CA ARG A 3 30.94 -45.35 -15.79
C ARG A 3 31.06 -44.38 -14.59
N GLY A 4 30.38 -43.25 -14.74
CA GLY A 4 30.26 -42.19 -13.74
C GLY A 4 29.30 -42.44 -12.58
N ALA A 5 29.17 -41.41 -11.75
CA ALA A 5 28.17 -41.27 -10.70
C ALA A 5 27.79 -39.77 -10.66
N LYS A 6 26.67 -39.40 -11.28
CA LYS A 6 25.31 -39.34 -10.73
C LYS A 6 25.14 -38.29 -9.64
N ALA A 7 24.30 -37.32 -9.99
CA ALA A 7 23.51 -36.47 -9.12
C ALA A 7 23.10 -37.20 -7.84
N ALA A 8 23.33 -36.54 -6.71
CA ALA A 8 22.66 -36.84 -5.45
C ALA A 8 21.73 -35.67 -5.13
N THR A 9 20.57 -35.68 -5.77
CA THR A 9 19.31 -35.33 -5.11
C THR A 9 19.23 -36.16 -3.83
N ARG A 10 19.56 -35.56 -2.70
CA ARG A 10 19.14 -36.05 -1.39
C ARG A 10 18.24 -35.01 -0.78
N GLY A 11 16.93 -35.26 -0.95
CA GLY A 11 15.91 -34.74 -0.06
C GLY A 11 16.33 -35.09 1.36
N ARG A 12 16.82 -34.07 2.06
CA ARG A 12 16.97 -34.13 3.50
C ARG A 12 15.58 -33.76 4.01
N THR A 13 14.79 -34.75 4.39
CA THR A 13 13.65 -34.52 5.27
C THR A 13 14.24 -34.01 6.58
N ASP A 14 14.37 -32.70 6.65
CA ASP A 14 14.77 -31.96 7.82
C ASP A 14 13.70 -32.22 8.89
N PRO A 15 14.06 -32.64 10.12
CA PRO A 15 13.06 -32.86 11.17
C PRO A 15 12.33 -31.57 11.60
N HIS A 16 12.75 -30.41 11.08
CA HIS A 16 12.26 -29.09 11.41
C HIS A 16 11.73 -28.38 10.17
N GLY A 17 10.44 -28.00 10.17
CA GLY A 17 9.82 -27.25 9.07
C GLY A 17 10.44 -25.86 8.87
N THR A 18 10.15 -25.25 7.73
CA THR A 18 10.68 -23.97 7.26
C THR A 18 9.55 -22.94 7.13
N LEU A 19 9.75 -21.78 7.77
CA LEU A 19 8.96 -20.59 7.55
C LEU A 19 9.63 -19.72 6.48
N LEU A 20 8.94 -19.46 5.38
CA LEU A 20 9.32 -18.44 4.41
C LEU A 20 8.72 -17.09 4.81
N LEU A 21 9.56 -16.11 5.10
CA LEU A 21 9.19 -14.71 5.30
C LEU A 21 9.44 -13.93 4.03
N VAL A 22 8.39 -13.38 3.42
CA VAL A 22 8.50 -12.53 2.24
C VAL A 22 8.21 -11.09 2.64
N ASN A 23 9.13 -10.18 2.34
CA ASN A 23 8.99 -8.74 2.55
C ASN A 23 9.36 -7.99 1.25
N ALA A 24 8.34 -7.70 0.43
CA ALA A 24 8.51 -7.14 -0.92
C ALA A 24 9.01 -5.68 -0.91
N ASP A 25 8.42 -4.82 -0.07
CA ASP A 25 8.65 -3.36 -0.10
C ASP A 25 9.77 -2.88 0.82
N CYS A 26 10.37 -3.77 1.62
CA CYS A 26 11.54 -3.51 2.50
C CYS A 26 11.55 -2.21 3.33
N CYS A 27 10.40 -1.60 3.64
CA CYS A 27 10.35 -0.43 4.51
C CYS A 27 10.87 -0.80 5.92
N GLY A 28 11.68 0.05 6.54
CA GLY A 28 12.35 -0.24 7.81
C GLY A 28 11.43 -0.69 8.97
N HIS A 29 10.15 -0.32 8.95
CA HIS A 29 9.15 -0.78 9.93
C HIS A 29 8.81 -2.28 9.76
N PHE A 30 8.80 -2.81 8.53
CA PHE A 30 8.51 -4.23 8.26
C PHE A 30 9.65 -5.15 8.64
N LEU A 31 10.89 -4.65 8.73
CA LEU A 31 12.00 -5.43 9.27
C LEU A 31 11.80 -5.79 10.75
N VAL A 32 11.10 -4.94 11.52
CA VAL A 32 10.69 -5.27 12.88
C VAL A 32 9.75 -6.48 12.87
N TYR A 33 8.85 -6.54 11.90
CA TYR A 33 7.87 -7.63 11.78
C TYR A 33 8.57 -8.94 11.38
N CYS A 34 9.48 -8.88 10.41
CA CYS A 34 10.34 -10.01 10.04
C CYS A 34 11.05 -10.58 11.27
N ASN A 35 11.63 -9.70 12.08
CA ASN A 35 12.39 -10.09 13.25
C ASN A 35 11.54 -10.83 14.29
N VAL A 36 10.38 -10.27 14.61
CA VAL A 36 9.46 -10.85 15.58
C VAL A 36 8.91 -12.21 15.10
N LEU A 37 8.56 -12.31 13.80
CA LEU A 37 8.12 -13.56 13.20
C LEU A 37 9.24 -14.61 13.15
N ALA A 38 10.47 -14.20 12.86
CA ALA A 38 11.63 -15.08 12.88
C ALA A 38 11.87 -15.64 14.30
N GLU A 39 11.86 -14.79 15.32
CA GLU A 39 11.99 -15.25 16.71
C GLU A 39 10.87 -16.21 17.13
N TRP A 40 9.63 -15.90 16.74
CA TRP A 40 8.50 -16.79 16.96
C TRP A 40 8.75 -18.16 16.33
N ALA A 41 9.10 -18.22 15.05
CA ALA A 41 9.41 -19.46 14.34
C ALA A 41 10.57 -20.24 14.96
N LEU A 42 11.69 -19.57 15.24
CA LEU A 42 12.88 -20.17 15.86
C LEU A 42 12.56 -20.74 17.25
N SER A 43 11.68 -20.09 18.01
CA SER A 43 11.22 -20.57 19.32
C SER A 43 10.29 -21.79 19.25
N ARG A 44 9.78 -22.12 18.05
CA ARG A 44 9.01 -23.35 17.75
C ARG A 44 9.86 -24.39 17.01
N GLY A 45 11.16 -24.15 16.88
CA GLY A 45 12.08 -25.06 16.21
C GLY A 45 11.98 -25.05 14.69
N LEU A 46 11.32 -24.06 14.09
CA LEU A 46 11.33 -23.87 12.63
C LEU A 46 12.63 -23.20 12.19
N ARG A 47 13.03 -23.46 10.95
CA ARG A 47 14.01 -22.63 10.24
C ARG A 47 13.31 -21.45 9.59
N VAL A 48 14.07 -20.40 9.29
CA VAL A 48 13.54 -19.18 8.68
C VAL A 48 14.30 -18.90 7.39
N ASP A 49 13.57 -18.92 6.27
CA ASP A 49 14.03 -18.37 5.01
C ASP A 49 13.48 -16.95 4.88
N TYR A 50 14.35 -15.96 4.73
CA TYR A 50 13.96 -14.59 4.48
C TYR A 50 14.17 -14.21 3.02
N LEU A 51 13.14 -13.65 2.40
CA LEU A 51 13.13 -13.24 1.00
C LEU A 51 12.69 -11.77 0.87
N GLY A 52 13.65 -10.90 0.55
CA GLY A 52 13.47 -9.45 0.37
C GLY A 52 14.81 -8.75 0.04
N PRO A 53 14.79 -7.51 -0.47
CA PRO A 53 16.00 -6.73 -0.76
C PRO A 53 17.08 -6.73 0.35
N LEU A 54 18.25 -7.32 0.05
CA LEU A 54 19.35 -7.48 1.02
C LEU A 54 20.03 -6.15 1.42
N ALA A 55 19.99 -5.13 0.56
CA ALA A 55 20.63 -3.84 0.80
C ALA A 55 20.04 -3.09 2.02
N GLU A 56 18.71 -3.16 2.20
CA GLU A 56 17.97 -2.52 3.29
C GLU A 56 17.72 -3.49 4.46
N GLY A 57 17.69 -4.80 4.20
CA GLY A 57 17.60 -5.85 5.22
C GLY A 57 18.83 -6.00 6.12
N ARG A 58 19.91 -5.23 5.93
CA ARG A 58 21.18 -5.34 6.67
C ARG A 58 21.02 -5.38 8.19
N THR A 59 20.05 -4.64 8.75
CA THR A 59 19.79 -4.65 10.19
C THR A 59 19.23 -5.99 10.66
N PHE A 60 18.25 -6.55 9.94
CA PHE A 60 17.70 -7.87 10.22
C PHE A 60 18.76 -8.96 9.95
N ALA A 61 19.54 -8.82 8.88
CA ALA A 61 20.67 -9.71 8.56
C ALA A 61 21.70 -9.77 9.69
N ARG A 62 22.18 -8.62 10.17
CA ARG A 62 23.14 -8.57 11.29
C ARG A 62 22.62 -9.20 12.58
N LEU A 63 21.30 -9.15 12.83
CA LEU A 63 20.71 -9.74 14.03
C LEU A 63 20.69 -11.27 13.99
N HIS A 64 20.60 -11.85 12.80
CA HIS A 64 20.41 -13.30 12.61
C HIS A 64 21.52 -14.00 11.82
N GLU A 65 22.54 -13.29 11.35
CA GLU A 65 23.66 -13.85 10.55
C GLU A 65 24.41 -14.97 11.28
N ALA A 66 24.40 -14.96 12.62
CA ALA A 66 25.03 -15.97 13.46
C ALA A 66 24.13 -17.18 13.77
N ASP A 67 22.81 -17.11 13.51
CA ASP A 67 21.91 -18.24 13.70
C ASP A 67 21.83 -19.06 12.42
N SER A 68 22.45 -20.25 12.43
CA SER A 68 22.51 -21.15 11.28
C SER A 68 21.14 -21.65 10.79
N ARG A 69 20.06 -21.39 11.53
CA ARG A 69 18.68 -21.74 11.15
C ARG A 69 18.00 -20.62 10.35
N VAL A 70 18.62 -19.45 10.21
CA VAL A 70 18.13 -18.34 9.41
C VAL A 70 18.95 -18.25 8.12
N ARG A 71 18.25 -18.24 6.98
CA ARG A 71 18.88 -18.14 5.66
C ARG A 71 18.30 -16.94 4.91
N PHE A 72 19.20 -16.12 4.38
CA PHE A 72 18.86 -14.97 3.55
C PHE A 72 18.87 -15.38 2.08
N LEU A 73 17.75 -15.19 1.40
CA LEU A 73 17.56 -15.56 0.02
C LEU A 73 17.60 -14.31 -0.87
N ASP A 74 18.35 -14.42 -1.95
CA ASP A 74 18.37 -13.44 -3.02
C ASP A 74 17.37 -13.83 -4.11
N ALA A 75 16.61 -12.87 -4.64
CA ALA A 75 15.58 -13.14 -5.64
C ALA A 75 16.17 -13.77 -6.92
N ALA A 76 17.29 -13.25 -7.43
CA ALA A 76 17.95 -13.81 -8.60
C ALA A 76 18.52 -15.21 -8.32
N GLY A 77 19.08 -15.42 -7.13
CA GLY A 77 19.55 -16.73 -6.67
C GLY A 77 18.42 -17.77 -6.52
N VAL A 78 17.24 -17.38 -6.04
CA VAL A 78 16.07 -18.28 -5.96
C VAL A 78 15.56 -18.64 -7.36
N ALA A 79 15.51 -17.66 -8.24
CA ALA A 79 15.18 -17.86 -9.65
C ALA A 79 16.21 -18.77 -10.37
N ASP A 80 17.48 -18.76 -9.93
CA ASP A 80 18.58 -19.56 -10.51
C ASP A 80 18.75 -19.25 -12.01
N GLY A 81 18.65 -17.97 -12.34
CA GLY A 81 18.68 -17.47 -13.72
C GLY A 81 17.41 -17.71 -14.53
N ALA A 82 16.38 -18.37 -13.97
CA ALA A 82 15.07 -18.49 -14.63
C ALA A 82 14.29 -17.19 -14.50
N ASP A 83 13.73 -16.72 -15.61
CA ASP A 83 12.94 -15.51 -15.61
C ASP A 83 11.50 -15.78 -15.18
N TRP A 84 11.16 -15.25 -14.01
CA TRP A 84 9.86 -15.41 -13.39
C TRP A 84 9.02 -14.13 -13.46
N GLY A 85 9.44 -13.13 -14.25
CA GLY A 85 8.86 -11.79 -14.24
C GLY A 85 9.41 -10.91 -13.13
N GLU A 86 8.71 -9.82 -12.84
CA GLU A 86 9.09 -8.85 -11.81
C GLU A 86 9.24 -9.53 -10.44
N PRO A 87 10.42 -9.44 -9.79
CA PRO A 87 10.64 -9.95 -8.45
C PRO A 87 9.57 -9.43 -7.47
N PHE A 88 9.11 -10.31 -6.58
CA PHE A 88 8.09 -10.01 -5.58
C PHE A 88 6.67 -9.70 -6.11
N SER A 89 6.43 -9.81 -7.43
CA SER A 89 5.05 -9.89 -7.96
C SER A 89 4.34 -11.16 -7.48
N CYS A 90 3.00 -11.20 -7.56
CA CYS A 90 2.20 -12.36 -7.16
C CYS A 90 2.65 -13.66 -7.85
N GLY A 91 2.76 -13.65 -9.18
CA GLY A 91 3.25 -14.79 -9.96
C GLY A 91 4.68 -15.21 -9.58
N TRP A 92 5.56 -14.25 -9.34
CA TRP A 92 6.94 -14.53 -8.92
C TRP A 92 6.99 -15.22 -7.55
N ILE A 93 6.24 -14.70 -6.56
CA ILE A 93 6.21 -15.29 -5.21
C ILE A 93 5.64 -16.71 -5.25
N ARG A 94 4.62 -16.97 -6.07
CA ARG A 94 4.06 -18.33 -6.25
C ARG A 94 5.14 -19.30 -6.74
N ARG A 95 5.90 -18.94 -7.78
CA ARG A 95 7.01 -19.75 -8.29
C ARG A 95 8.11 -19.96 -7.26
N ALA A 96 8.44 -18.92 -6.48
CA ALA A 96 9.38 -19.02 -5.38
C ALA A 96 8.92 -20.05 -4.33
N GLN A 97 7.64 -20.05 -3.96
CA GLN A 97 7.09 -21.04 -3.05
C GLN A 97 7.10 -22.47 -3.64
N GLU A 98 6.81 -22.65 -4.93
CA GLU A 98 6.87 -23.96 -5.59
C GLU A 98 8.29 -24.55 -5.59
N ARG A 99 9.30 -23.68 -5.77
CA ARG A 99 10.71 -24.07 -5.75
C ARG A 99 11.22 -24.34 -4.34
N LEU A 100 10.97 -23.42 -3.41
CA LEU A 100 11.48 -23.48 -2.04
C LEU A 100 10.72 -24.50 -1.19
N ARG A 101 9.46 -24.78 -1.55
CA ARG A 101 8.53 -25.70 -0.85
C ARG A 101 8.48 -25.46 0.67
N PRO A 102 8.25 -24.22 1.13
CA PRO A 102 8.17 -23.95 2.56
C PRO A 102 6.93 -24.61 3.17
N GLU A 103 7.03 -25.03 4.43
CA GLU A 103 5.90 -25.57 5.19
C GLU A 103 4.88 -24.48 5.56
N LEU A 104 5.36 -23.25 5.76
CA LEU A 104 4.53 -22.08 6.05
C LEU A 104 5.13 -20.87 5.33
N CYS A 105 4.30 -20.03 4.73
CA CYS A 105 4.72 -18.75 4.18
C CYS A 105 3.99 -17.62 4.90
N VAL A 106 4.72 -16.58 5.29
CA VAL A 106 4.15 -15.31 5.75
C VAL A 106 4.56 -14.22 4.78
N LEU A 107 3.55 -13.63 4.13
CA LEU A 107 3.70 -12.46 3.29
C LEU A 107 3.46 -11.22 4.14
N LEU A 108 4.53 -10.45 4.36
CA LEU A 108 4.43 -9.09 4.86
C LEU A 108 4.13 -8.20 3.67
N ASN A 109 2.94 -7.63 3.65
CA ASN A 109 2.50 -6.89 2.50
C ASN A 109 2.51 -5.39 2.84
N GLY A 110 3.41 -4.65 2.19
CA GLY A 110 3.29 -3.21 2.06
C GLY A 110 2.12 -2.91 1.12
N ASP A 111 1.56 -1.71 1.19
CA ASP A 111 0.24 -1.45 0.61
C ASP A 111 0.17 -1.75 -0.91
N ALA A 112 1.28 -1.69 -1.65
CA ALA A 112 1.34 -1.93 -3.09
C ALA A 112 0.85 -3.33 -3.49
N LEU A 113 1.42 -4.41 -2.94
CA LEU A 113 1.08 -5.76 -3.39
C LEU A 113 -0.33 -6.20 -2.96
N LEU A 114 -0.90 -5.76 -1.82
CA LEU A 114 -2.30 -6.05 -1.47
C LEU A 114 -3.31 -5.24 -2.28
N PHE A 115 -3.05 -3.95 -2.46
CA PHE A 115 -4.04 -3.02 -3.01
C PHE A 115 -3.89 -2.81 -4.52
N GLU A 116 -2.70 -3.03 -5.09
CA GLU A 116 -2.45 -2.86 -6.53
C GLU A 116 -2.44 -4.19 -7.28
N SER A 117 -2.22 -5.33 -6.59
CA SER A 117 -2.30 -6.64 -7.25
C SER A 117 -3.75 -7.14 -7.37
N MET A 118 -4.31 -6.92 -8.55
CA MET A 118 -5.66 -7.38 -8.91
C MET A 118 -5.76 -8.90 -9.12
N GLU A 119 -4.63 -9.59 -9.39
CA GLU A 119 -4.58 -11.06 -9.54
C GLU A 119 -5.13 -11.77 -8.29
N LEU A 120 -4.94 -11.18 -7.10
CA LEU A 120 -5.39 -11.76 -5.83
C LEU A 120 -6.92 -11.88 -5.69
N LEU A 121 -7.70 -11.17 -6.50
CA LEU A 121 -9.17 -11.30 -6.53
C LEU A 121 -9.68 -12.31 -7.56
N GLU A 122 -8.81 -12.86 -8.40
CA GLU A 122 -9.23 -13.76 -9.47
C GLU A 122 -9.63 -15.13 -8.91
N PRO A 123 -10.76 -15.71 -9.36
CA PRO A 123 -11.20 -17.03 -8.90
C PRO A 123 -10.14 -18.10 -9.17
N GLY A 124 -9.75 -18.84 -8.14
CA GLY A 124 -8.80 -19.95 -8.24
C GLY A 124 -7.32 -19.56 -8.13
N VAL A 125 -6.99 -18.27 -8.00
CA VAL A 125 -5.63 -17.83 -7.67
C VAL A 125 -5.31 -18.20 -6.22
N ARG A 126 -4.24 -18.99 -6.03
CA ARG A 126 -3.80 -19.45 -4.71
C ARG A 126 -2.30 -19.60 -4.61
N PHE A 127 -1.77 -19.22 -3.45
CA PHE A 127 -0.39 -19.53 -3.10
C PHE A 127 -0.21 -21.03 -2.78
N PRO A 128 0.86 -21.68 -3.29
CA PRO A 128 1.08 -23.12 -3.15
C PRO A 128 1.22 -23.61 -1.71
N ALA A 129 1.99 -22.89 -0.88
CA ALA A 129 2.10 -23.19 0.54
C ALA A 129 0.95 -22.52 1.31
N PRO A 130 0.57 -23.02 2.50
CA PRO A 130 -0.30 -22.28 3.40
C PRO A 130 0.32 -20.92 3.66
N THR A 131 -0.29 -19.91 3.06
CA THR A 131 0.29 -18.58 2.99
C THR A 131 -0.58 -17.64 3.80
N TRP A 132 0.03 -17.02 4.80
CA TRP A 132 -0.60 -16.02 5.64
C TRP A 132 -0.18 -14.64 5.20
N ALA A 133 -1.15 -13.78 4.95
CA ALA A 133 -0.87 -12.37 4.70
C ALA A 133 -0.98 -11.59 6.01
N VAL A 134 -0.03 -10.69 6.25
CA VAL A 134 -0.14 -9.66 7.29
C VAL A 134 -0.38 -8.34 6.58
N ALA A 135 -1.62 -7.85 6.67
CA ALA A 135 -2.02 -6.54 6.20
C ALA A 135 -1.62 -5.46 7.22
N THR A 136 -0.84 -4.52 6.73
CA THR A 136 -0.35 -3.38 7.49
C THR A 136 -0.78 -2.14 6.70
N PHE A 137 -1.15 -1.06 7.37
CA PHE A 137 -1.64 0.14 6.68
C PHE A 137 -0.63 1.28 6.83
N ALA A 138 0.59 1.06 6.33
CA ALA A 138 1.76 1.81 6.77
C ALA A 138 2.25 2.89 5.79
N HIS A 139 1.91 2.85 4.51
CA HIS A 139 2.45 3.76 3.50
C HIS A 139 1.37 4.45 2.68
N ARG A 140 1.16 5.76 2.91
CA ARG A 140 0.31 6.60 2.06
C ARG A 140 0.86 8.01 2.02
N GLU A 141 1.39 8.40 0.88
CA GLU A 141 1.67 9.80 0.56
C GLU A 141 0.48 10.48 -0.15
N ARG A 142 -0.67 9.82 -0.36
CA ARG A 142 -1.68 10.36 -1.30
C ARG A 142 -3.16 10.30 -0.91
N ASP A 143 -3.56 9.74 0.23
CA ASP A 143 -5.00 9.45 0.44
C ASP A 143 -5.58 9.99 1.76
N ALA A 144 -6.48 10.98 1.67
CA ALA A 144 -7.21 11.57 2.79
C ALA A 144 -8.37 10.70 3.34
N CYS A 145 -8.52 9.45 2.92
CA CYS A 145 -9.70 8.63 3.27
C CYS A 145 -9.33 7.16 3.56
N PHE A 146 -8.90 6.89 4.79
CA PHE A 146 -8.51 5.56 5.26
C PHE A 146 -9.67 4.56 5.41
N GLY A 147 -10.89 5.05 5.60
CA GLY A 147 -11.96 4.26 6.19
C GLY A 147 -12.52 3.15 5.31
N GLU A 148 -12.83 3.43 4.05
CA GLU A 148 -13.81 2.62 3.33
C GLU A 148 -13.31 1.90 2.07
N PRO A 149 -12.48 2.50 1.20
CA PRO A 149 -11.95 1.79 0.04
C PRO A 149 -11.02 0.63 0.43
N TYR A 150 -10.16 0.86 1.42
CA TYR A 150 -9.23 -0.14 1.93
C TYR A 150 -9.95 -1.27 2.66
N THR A 151 -10.95 -0.92 3.48
CA THR A 151 -11.83 -1.90 4.12
C THR A 151 -12.63 -2.68 3.09
N ALA A 152 -13.16 -2.04 2.05
CA ALA A 152 -13.88 -2.69 0.97
C ALA A 152 -12.99 -3.66 0.20
N ARG A 153 -11.77 -3.27 -0.15
CA ARG A 153 -10.82 -4.14 -0.83
C ARG A 153 -10.38 -5.33 0.02
N LEU A 154 -10.09 -5.11 1.30
CA LEU A 154 -9.80 -6.21 2.22
C LEU A 154 -11.01 -7.14 2.36
N ASN A 155 -12.22 -6.59 2.45
CA ASN A 155 -13.44 -7.38 2.46
C ASN A 155 -13.65 -8.13 1.14
N GLU A 156 -13.31 -7.57 -0.02
CA GLU A 156 -13.35 -8.26 -1.31
C GLU A 156 -12.36 -9.43 -1.35
N LEU A 157 -11.12 -9.24 -0.89
CA LEU A 157 -10.14 -10.33 -0.76
C LEU A 157 -10.64 -11.44 0.16
N LEU A 158 -11.36 -11.08 1.23
CA LEU A 158 -11.94 -12.02 2.20
C LEU A 158 -13.25 -12.66 1.71
N ASN A 159 -14.07 -11.96 0.93
CA ASN A 159 -15.40 -12.38 0.48
C ASN A 159 -15.38 -13.10 -0.87
N ALA A 160 -14.46 -12.77 -1.77
CA ALA A 160 -14.15 -13.58 -2.95
C ALA A 160 -13.68 -14.99 -2.56
N ALA A 161 -13.29 -15.15 -1.29
CA ALA A 161 -12.73 -16.33 -0.68
C ALA A 161 -13.70 -17.00 0.31
N GLY A 162 -14.79 -17.61 -0.17
CA GLY A 162 -15.48 -18.62 0.64
C GLY A 162 -14.46 -19.57 1.32
N PRO A 163 -14.73 -20.12 2.53
CA PRO A 163 -13.71 -20.80 3.33
C PRO A 163 -12.88 -21.82 2.51
N GLY A 164 -11.58 -21.55 2.34
CA GLY A 164 -10.65 -22.41 1.59
C GLY A 164 -10.46 -22.10 0.10
N VAL A 165 -11.11 -21.05 -0.44
CA VAL A 165 -11.11 -20.72 -1.89
C VAL A 165 -10.20 -19.53 -2.25
N GLY A 166 -9.82 -18.69 -1.28
CA GLY A 166 -9.02 -17.47 -1.51
C GLY A 166 -7.51 -17.69 -1.68
N PRO A 167 -6.77 -16.60 -2.01
CA PRO A 167 -5.34 -16.67 -2.26
C PRO A 167 -4.52 -17.06 -1.02
N PHE A 168 -5.03 -16.73 0.17
CA PHE A 168 -4.35 -16.92 1.45
C PHE A 168 -5.03 -17.99 2.31
N ALA A 169 -4.25 -18.70 3.12
CA ALA A 169 -4.74 -19.57 4.18
C ALA A 169 -5.35 -18.77 5.35
N GLY A 170 -4.91 -17.52 5.53
CA GLY A 170 -5.49 -16.60 6.50
C GLY A 170 -4.91 -15.19 6.36
N LEU A 171 -5.64 -14.22 6.88
CA LEU A 171 -5.26 -12.81 6.86
C LEU A 171 -5.18 -12.28 8.29
N PHE A 172 -4.04 -11.68 8.64
CA PHE A 172 -3.89 -10.88 9.84
C PHE A 172 -3.94 -9.40 9.49
N THR A 173 -4.56 -8.61 10.35
CA THR A 173 -4.55 -7.15 10.25
C THR A 173 -4.20 -6.53 11.60
N LEU A 174 -3.52 -5.37 11.55
CA LEU A 174 -3.24 -4.55 12.74
C LEU A 174 -4.46 -3.69 13.15
N ASP A 175 -5.50 -3.63 12.32
CA ASP A 175 -6.74 -2.92 12.61
C ASP A 175 -7.72 -3.84 13.35
N GLU A 176 -7.79 -3.62 14.67
CA GLU A 176 -8.70 -4.32 15.58
C GLU A 176 -10.18 -4.09 15.29
N ARG A 177 -10.54 -2.98 14.63
CA ARG A 177 -11.92 -2.68 14.23
C ARG A 177 -12.28 -3.48 12.98
N HIS A 178 -11.39 -3.51 11.98
CA HIS A 178 -11.57 -4.31 10.77
C HIS A 178 -11.72 -5.81 11.10
N ALA A 179 -10.81 -6.36 11.92
CA ALA A 179 -10.88 -7.76 12.33
C ALA A 179 -12.22 -8.14 13.00
N ARG A 180 -12.85 -7.21 13.72
CA ARG A 180 -14.17 -7.42 14.35
C ARG A 180 -15.34 -7.28 13.38
N ALA A 181 -15.20 -6.41 12.38
CA ALA A 181 -16.25 -6.13 11.41
C ALA A 181 -16.34 -7.18 10.30
N CYS A 182 -15.29 -8.01 10.14
CA CYS A 182 -15.23 -9.07 9.12
C CYS A 182 -16.29 -10.17 9.37
N PRO A 183 -17.28 -10.34 8.48
CA PRO A 183 -18.20 -11.47 8.54
C PRO A 183 -17.42 -12.80 8.39
N GLY A 184 -17.77 -13.83 9.16
CA GLY A 184 -17.18 -15.17 9.00
C GLY A 184 -15.77 -15.40 9.59
N GLY A 185 -15.13 -14.38 10.19
CA GLY A 185 -13.88 -14.54 10.95
C GLY A 185 -12.60 -14.74 10.11
N GLY A 186 -12.62 -14.37 8.83
CA GLY A 186 -11.48 -14.54 7.91
C GLY A 186 -10.27 -13.65 8.24
N ALA A 187 -10.50 -12.41 8.68
CA ALA A 187 -9.47 -11.51 9.20
C ALA A 187 -9.26 -11.68 10.71
N ARG A 188 -8.00 -11.78 11.13
CA ARG A 188 -7.59 -11.93 12.53
C ARG A 188 -6.81 -10.71 13.00
N PHE A 189 -7.04 -10.29 14.24
CA PHE A 189 -6.26 -9.20 14.82
C PHE A 189 -4.86 -9.69 15.19
N LEU A 190 -3.84 -9.03 14.66
CA LEU A 190 -2.45 -9.18 15.07
C LEU A 190 -2.06 -7.92 15.86
N PRO A 191 -1.69 -8.04 17.16
CA PRO A 191 -1.17 -6.91 17.90
C PRO A 191 0.03 -6.31 17.16
N ASP A 192 0.08 -4.98 17.10
CA ASP A 192 1.22 -4.28 16.50
C ASP A 192 2.53 -4.79 17.14
N MET A 193 3.45 -5.21 16.28
CA MET A 193 4.73 -5.83 16.67
C MET A 193 5.76 -4.76 17.05
N TYR A 194 5.28 -3.65 17.59
CA TYR A 194 6.03 -2.41 17.75
C TYR A 194 7.06 -2.45 18.90
N ARG A 195 7.11 -3.50 19.76
CA ARG A 195 8.14 -3.52 20.82
C ARG A 195 8.45 -4.83 21.56
N ASP A 196 9.73 -4.97 21.95
CA ASP A 196 10.30 -5.81 23.03
C ASP A 196 10.17 -7.35 22.89
N PHE A 197 10.34 -7.92 21.70
CA PHE A 197 10.57 -9.37 21.55
C PHE A 197 12.05 -9.73 21.50
N VAL A 198 12.82 -8.87 20.85
CA VAL A 198 14.27 -8.94 20.79
C VAL A 198 14.80 -8.50 22.14
N GLN A 199 15.62 -9.37 22.74
CA GLN A 199 16.42 -8.97 23.89
C GLN A 199 17.13 -7.64 23.59
N PRO A 200 17.54 -6.88 24.62
CA PRO A 200 18.53 -5.82 24.46
C PRO A 200 19.89 -6.43 24.11
N ALA A 201 19.97 -7.20 23.01
CA ALA A 201 21.19 -7.73 22.46
C ALA A 201 21.90 -6.55 21.82
N ARG A 202 22.73 -5.88 22.63
CA ARG A 202 23.78 -4.97 22.18
C ARG A 202 23.28 -3.94 21.17
N ALA A 203 22.45 -3.00 21.61
CA ALA A 203 22.50 -1.68 20.99
C ALA A 203 23.92 -1.15 21.25
N LEU A 204 24.83 -1.43 20.31
CA LEU A 204 26.11 -0.75 20.20
C LEU A 204 25.74 0.72 19.96
N ARG A 205 25.49 1.46 21.05
CA ARG A 205 25.33 2.91 20.97
C ARG A 205 26.66 3.42 20.43
N SER A 206 26.61 4.05 19.27
CA SER A 206 27.81 4.69 18.73
C SER A 206 28.27 5.75 19.72
N ARG A 207 29.57 6.10 19.69
CA ARG A 207 30.06 7.26 20.49
C ARG A 207 29.27 8.54 20.15
N GLU A 208 28.82 8.63 18.91
CA GLU A 208 27.97 9.72 18.43
C GLU A 208 26.58 9.72 19.09
N ASP A 209 25.90 8.57 19.19
CA ASP A 209 24.61 8.47 19.91
C ASP A 209 24.71 8.96 21.36
N ILE A 210 25.80 8.61 22.05
CA ILE A 210 26.02 9.02 23.45
C ILE A 210 26.24 10.53 23.54
N ALA A 211 26.98 11.12 22.60
CA ALA A 211 27.21 12.56 22.56
C ALA A 211 25.92 13.33 22.25
N VAL A 212 25.13 12.84 21.29
CA VAL A 212 23.82 13.41 20.92
C VAL A 212 22.84 13.31 22.08
N GLU A 213 22.77 12.17 22.77
CA GLU A 213 21.92 11.98 23.96
C GLU A 213 22.27 12.98 25.06
N ARG A 214 23.56 13.20 25.31
CA ARG A 214 24.02 14.19 26.30
C ARG A 214 23.62 15.61 25.91
N ALA A 215 23.82 15.99 24.65
CA ALA A 215 23.45 17.32 24.17
C ALA A 215 21.93 17.53 24.21
N LEU A 216 21.15 16.50 23.85
CA LEU A 216 19.71 16.50 23.92
C LEU A 216 19.21 16.67 25.37
N LEU A 217 19.75 15.90 26.32
CA LEU A 217 19.38 16.03 27.72
C LEU A 217 19.75 17.41 28.28
N ALA A 218 20.93 17.94 27.96
CA ALA A 218 21.31 19.30 28.34
C ALA A 218 20.34 20.36 27.79
N PHE A 219 19.87 20.21 26.55
CA PHE A 219 18.86 21.08 25.96
C PHE A 219 17.51 20.97 26.67
N LEU A 220 17.08 19.75 27.02
CA LEU A 220 15.83 19.49 27.73
C LEU A 220 15.85 20.06 29.16
N ASP A 221 16.96 19.88 29.88
CA ASP A 221 17.18 20.37 31.24
C ASP A 221 17.37 21.90 31.30
N GLY A 222 17.93 22.50 30.25
CA GLY A 222 18.30 23.92 30.20
C GLY A 222 17.14 24.93 30.09
N GLY A 223 15.88 24.50 30.13
CA GLY A 223 14.72 25.39 29.96
C GLY A 223 13.48 24.93 30.73
N SER A 224 12.61 25.88 31.08
CA SER A 224 11.46 25.67 31.97
C SER A 224 10.10 25.53 31.27
N GLY A 225 10.06 25.61 29.94
CA GLY A 225 8.82 25.53 29.14
C GLY A 225 8.57 24.16 28.48
N PRO A 226 7.37 23.96 27.91
CA PRO A 226 6.99 22.70 27.28
C PRO A 226 7.87 22.40 26.06
N VAL A 227 8.15 21.12 25.83
CA VAL A 227 8.85 20.64 24.64
C VAL A 227 7.87 19.96 23.71
N LEU A 228 7.89 20.40 22.45
CA LEU A 228 7.16 19.84 21.32
C LEU A 228 8.05 18.83 20.58
N PRO A 229 7.77 17.51 20.70
CA PRO A 229 8.56 16.49 20.04
C PRO A 229 8.08 16.25 18.60
N LEU A 230 8.97 16.39 17.62
CA LEU A 230 8.77 16.01 16.21
C LEU A 230 9.72 14.85 15.88
N LEU A 231 9.17 13.63 15.85
CA LEU A 231 9.96 12.39 15.84
C LEU A 231 9.74 11.52 14.59
N GLY A 232 10.82 10.93 14.09
CA GLY A 232 10.88 10.04 12.93
C GLY A 232 10.99 10.78 11.59
N LYS A 233 10.57 10.15 10.48
CA LYS A 233 10.54 10.79 9.15
C LYS A 233 9.84 12.16 9.19
N PHE A 234 10.45 13.16 8.57
CA PHE A 234 9.97 14.53 8.46
C PHE A 234 9.56 14.70 7.01
N ASP A 235 8.27 14.43 6.76
CA ASP A 235 7.62 14.38 5.45
C ASP A 235 6.29 15.14 5.52
N ARG A 236 5.71 15.51 4.37
CA ARG A 236 4.42 16.23 4.30
C ARG A 236 3.30 15.49 5.02
N ARG A 237 3.26 14.16 4.94
CA ARG A 237 2.27 13.32 5.64
C ARG A 237 2.28 13.55 7.15
N LYS A 238 3.46 13.76 7.76
CA LYS A 238 3.54 14.08 9.19
C LYS A 238 3.26 15.54 9.54
N ASN A 239 3.21 16.40 8.53
CA ASN A 239 2.88 17.83 8.62
C ASN A 239 3.59 18.55 9.77
N PRO A 240 4.92 18.60 9.75
CA PRO A 240 5.69 19.30 10.77
C PRO A 240 5.43 20.80 10.79
N LEU A 241 4.98 21.38 9.67
CA LEU A 241 4.75 22.81 9.51
C LEU A 241 3.78 23.37 10.56
N TRP A 242 2.62 22.72 10.77
CA TRP A 242 1.64 23.15 11.79
C TRP A 242 2.24 23.17 13.19
N ALA A 243 3.03 22.15 13.53
CA ALA A 243 3.67 22.08 14.83
C ALA A 243 4.75 23.15 15.01
N LEU A 244 5.49 23.48 13.95
CA LEU A 244 6.49 24.56 13.95
C LEU A 244 5.85 25.95 14.04
N ARG A 245 4.75 26.19 13.32
CA ARG A 245 3.96 27.44 13.41
C ARG A 245 3.43 27.66 14.84
N LEU A 246 2.88 26.61 15.46
CA LEU A 246 2.48 26.63 16.87
C LEU A 246 3.63 27.03 17.80
N ALA A 247 4.80 26.40 17.63
CA ALA A 247 5.97 26.68 18.45
C ALA A 247 6.50 28.10 18.25
N ALA A 248 6.54 28.59 17.01
CA ALA A 248 7.00 29.94 16.67
C ALA A 248 6.05 31.03 17.20
N GLY A 249 4.75 30.75 17.28
CA GLY A 249 3.74 31.64 17.86
C GLY A 249 3.79 31.78 19.38
N ARG A 250 4.55 30.93 20.08
CA ARG A 250 4.71 30.95 21.54
C ARG A 250 6.13 31.34 21.94
N SER A 251 6.32 31.97 23.08
CA SER A 251 7.66 32.36 23.58
C SER A 251 8.27 31.33 24.53
N ASP A 252 7.44 30.50 25.16
CA ASP A 252 7.81 29.53 26.19
C ASP A 252 8.09 28.12 25.64
N MET A 253 7.65 27.82 24.42
CA MET A 253 7.74 26.47 23.85
C MET A 253 9.13 26.18 23.25
N ARG A 254 9.62 24.96 23.42
CA ARG A 254 10.83 24.46 22.75
C ARG A 254 10.47 23.32 21.81
N VAL A 255 11.28 23.09 20.79
CA VAL A 255 11.07 22.04 19.78
C VAL A 255 12.25 21.08 19.79
N VAL A 256 11.95 19.79 19.70
CA VAL A 256 12.95 18.75 19.46
C VAL A 256 12.57 18.04 18.16
N VAL A 257 13.44 18.14 17.15
CA VAL A 257 13.31 17.45 15.87
C VAL A 257 14.35 16.34 15.81
N LEU A 258 13.89 15.10 15.76
CA LEU A 258 14.76 13.92 15.66
C LEU A 258 14.23 12.98 14.57
N GLY A 259 15.00 12.79 13.50
CA GLY A 259 14.68 11.81 12.46
C GLY A 259 15.20 12.21 11.09
N GLU A 260 14.70 11.58 10.04
CA GLU A 260 15.17 11.79 8.67
C GLU A 260 14.29 12.79 7.94
N ARG A 261 14.88 13.76 7.22
CA ARG A 261 14.12 14.63 6.33
C ARG A 261 13.93 13.96 4.98
N VAL A 262 12.69 13.95 4.50
CA VAL A 262 12.32 13.40 3.20
C VAL A 262 11.58 14.51 2.46
N SER A 263 12.18 15.04 1.40
CA SER A 263 11.58 16.05 0.52
C SER A 263 11.20 15.40 -0.81
N GLY A 264 9.95 15.59 -1.24
CA GLY A 264 9.38 15.09 -2.48
C GLY A 264 9.10 16.18 -3.54
N PRO A 265 8.77 15.80 -4.78
CA PRO A 265 8.38 16.75 -5.83
C PRO A 265 7.11 17.52 -5.45
N GLY A 266 7.15 18.85 -5.49
CA GLY A 266 6.01 19.73 -5.16
C GLY A 266 5.95 20.25 -3.72
N GLU A 267 6.98 19.98 -2.91
CA GLU A 267 7.04 20.35 -1.48
C GLU A 267 7.90 21.60 -1.19
N ALA A 268 8.38 22.27 -2.22
CA ALA A 268 9.40 23.33 -2.11
C ALA A 268 8.94 24.57 -1.31
N GLU A 269 7.65 24.91 -1.35
CA GLU A 269 7.11 26.08 -0.62
C GLU A 269 7.00 25.80 0.89
N ASP A 270 6.47 24.63 1.27
CA ASP A 270 6.39 24.20 2.68
C ASP A 270 7.80 23.99 3.27
N ASP A 271 8.73 23.43 2.50
CA ASP A 271 10.12 23.21 2.93
C ASP A 271 10.83 24.52 3.27
N ALA A 272 10.62 25.57 2.47
CA ALA A 272 11.22 26.89 2.71
C ALA A 272 10.70 27.53 4.01
N GLU A 273 9.41 27.41 4.30
CA GLU A 273 8.85 27.92 5.55
C GLU A 273 9.31 27.11 6.76
N ILE A 274 9.33 25.78 6.64
CA ILE A 274 9.87 24.88 7.67
C ILE A 274 11.30 25.30 8.04
N ASP A 275 12.14 25.54 7.05
CA ASP A 275 13.54 25.97 7.26
C ASP A 275 13.61 27.31 7.98
N ALA A 276 12.84 28.30 7.53
CA ALA A 276 12.79 29.61 8.16
C ALA A 276 12.33 29.54 9.63
N LEU A 277 11.34 28.68 9.94
CA LEU A 277 10.85 28.48 11.30
C LEU A 277 11.87 27.77 12.19
N LEU A 278 12.54 26.74 11.67
CA LEU A 278 13.60 26.03 12.40
C LEU A 278 14.80 26.93 12.68
N ASP A 279 15.26 27.70 11.70
CA ASP A 279 16.35 28.66 11.86
C ASP A 279 16.01 29.72 12.91
N ARG A 280 14.78 30.26 12.86
CA ARG A 280 14.30 31.21 13.87
C ARG A 280 14.29 30.60 15.27
N LEU A 281 13.73 29.41 15.44
CA LEU A 281 13.67 28.74 16.73
C LEU A 281 15.07 28.35 17.23
N HIS A 282 15.96 27.94 16.34
CA HIS A 282 17.35 27.62 16.66
C HIS A 282 18.13 28.86 17.11
N GLY A 283 17.99 29.99 16.40
CA GLY A 283 18.60 31.27 16.78
C GLY A 283 18.12 31.80 18.14
N LEU A 284 16.92 31.41 18.58
CA LEU A 284 16.39 31.70 19.91
C LEU A 284 16.83 30.68 20.99
N GLY A 285 17.64 29.67 20.65
CA GLY A 285 18.01 28.58 21.55
C GLY A 285 16.84 27.66 21.92
N ARG A 286 15.77 27.64 21.10
CA ARG A 286 14.50 26.94 21.36
C ARG A 286 14.29 25.70 20.49
N ALA A 287 15.21 25.37 19.59
CA ALA A 287 15.15 24.16 18.78
C ALA A 287 16.42 23.31 18.90
N PHE A 288 16.21 22.01 19.15
CA PHE A 288 17.22 20.97 18.97
C PHE A 288 16.86 20.16 17.72
N VAL A 289 17.71 20.18 16.70
CA VAL A 289 17.41 19.57 15.39
C VAL A 289 18.48 18.55 15.02
N ARG A 290 18.05 17.35 14.63
CA ARG A 290 18.92 16.32 14.07
C ARG A 290 18.22 15.60 12.91
N PHE A 291 18.64 15.92 11.69
CA PHE A 291 18.19 15.27 10.46
C PHE A 291 19.07 14.06 10.11
N SER A 292 18.93 12.98 10.87
CA SER A 292 19.55 11.69 10.56
C SER A 292 18.73 10.56 11.16
N TYR A 293 18.95 9.32 10.69
CA TYR A 293 18.49 8.16 11.44
C TYR A 293 19.08 8.23 12.85
N VAL A 294 18.23 8.13 13.87
CA VAL A 294 18.61 8.20 15.28
C VAL A 294 18.12 6.96 16.01
N SER A 295 18.84 6.55 17.05
CA SER A 295 18.42 5.42 17.86
C SER A 295 17.12 5.72 18.61
N GLU A 296 16.29 4.70 18.78
CA GLU A 296 15.04 4.80 19.54
C GLU A 296 15.26 5.24 21.01
N ALA A 297 16.47 5.02 21.53
CA ALA A 297 16.88 5.52 22.85
C ALA A 297 16.75 7.05 22.97
N LEU A 298 17.03 7.79 21.90
CA LEU A 298 16.91 9.25 21.87
C LEU A 298 15.44 9.68 21.87
N PHE A 299 14.58 9.05 21.07
CA PHE A 299 13.12 9.28 21.13
C PHE A 299 12.58 9.02 22.53
N ASP A 300 13.01 7.91 23.13
CA ASP A 300 12.59 7.53 24.47
C ASP A 300 13.12 8.47 25.57
N ALA A 301 14.28 9.09 25.39
CA ALA A 301 14.80 10.13 26.28
C ALA A 301 13.91 11.37 26.26
N VAL A 302 13.50 11.84 25.07
CA VAL A 302 12.54 12.95 24.92
C VAL A 302 11.21 12.62 25.61
N LEU A 303 10.61 11.47 25.28
CA LEU A 303 9.29 11.09 25.77
C LEU A 303 9.23 10.85 27.29
N ARG A 304 10.35 10.43 27.89
CA ARG A 304 10.49 10.30 29.35
C ARG A 304 10.61 11.64 30.06
N HIS A 305 11.14 12.67 29.38
CA HIS A 305 11.47 13.92 30.04
C HIS A 305 10.21 14.65 30.54
N PRO A 306 10.20 15.22 31.77
CA PRO A 306 9.02 15.87 32.35
C PRO A 306 8.45 17.02 31.51
N CYS A 307 9.30 17.77 30.79
CA CYS A 307 8.86 18.90 29.95
C CYS A 307 8.12 18.46 28.67
N THR A 308 8.14 17.18 28.31
CA THR A 308 7.35 16.64 27.20
C THR A 308 6.00 16.18 27.74
N GLY A 309 5.02 17.11 27.78
CA GLY A 309 3.69 16.86 28.33
C GLY A 309 2.82 15.96 27.44
N MET A 310 2.95 16.08 26.12
CA MET A 310 2.17 15.34 25.13
C MET A 310 2.98 15.11 23.85
N VAL A 311 2.43 14.33 22.92
CA VAL A 311 3.03 14.11 21.60
C VAL A 311 2.02 14.46 20.50
N PRO A 312 2.23 15.56 19.77
CA PRO A 312 1.42 15.85 18.59
C PRO A 312 1.83 14.92 17.44
N LEU A 313 0.84 14.39 16.75
CA LEU A 313 0.99 13.59 15.53
C LEU A 313 0.05 14.21 14.49
N PRO A 314 0.42 15.38 13.91
CA PRO A 314 -0.47 16.17 13.05
C PRO A 314 -0.61 15.57 11.65
N TYR A 315 -0.80 14.26 11.57
CA TYR A 315 -0.76 13.52 10.32
C TYR A 315 -1.88 13.95 9.37
N GLN A 316 -1.53 14.27 8.13
CA GLN A 316 -2.47 14.65 7.07
C GLN A 316 -3.07 13.42 6.36
N CYS A 317 -2.28 12.35 6.21
CA CYS A 317 -2.70 11.14 5.48
C CYS A 317 -2.22 9.81 6.09
N HIS A 318 -1.70 9.83 7.34
CA HIS A 318 -1.32 8.61 8.08
C HIS A 318 -2.37 8.23 9.13
N PHE A 319 -3.19 7.25 8.79
CA PHE A 319 -4.35 6.87 9.59
C PHE A 319 -4.25 5.44 10.14
N GLY A 320 -3.15 4.73 9.85
CA GLY A 320 -2.85 3.38 10.33
C GLY A 320 -2.26 3.34 11.75
N SER A 321 -1.53 2.29 12.10
CA SER A 321 -0.82 2.27 13.39
C SER A 321 0.37 3.23 13.36
N SER A 322 0.71 3.85 14.49
CA SER A 322 1.88 4.73 14.59
C SER A 322 2.80 4.30 15.71
N GLY A 323 4.06 4.05 15.37
CA GLY A 323 5.06 3.73 16.36
C GLY A 323 5.23 4.81 17.42
N ILE A 324 5.37 6.06 17.00
CA ILE A 324 5.54 7.18 17.93
C ILE A 324 4.35 7.30 18.90
N GLN A 325 3.12 7.05 18.44
CA GLN A 325 1.94 6.98 19.30
C GLN A 325 2.09 5.90 20.39
N LEU A 326 2.51 4.69 20.01
CA LEU A 326 2.72 3.60 20.94
C LEU A 326 3.86 3.89 21.93
N MET A 327 4.94 4.57 21.51
CA MET A 327 6.00 5.03 22.42
C MET A 327 5.48 6.04 23.44
N ALA A 328 4.66 6.99 23.00
CA ALA A 328 4.04 7.99 23.86
C ALA A 328 3.22 7.31 24.97
N HIS A 329 2.34 6.39 24.60
CA HIS A 329 1.50 5.66 25.56
C HIS A 329 2.30 4.74 26.49
N ARG A 330 3.40 4.15 26.02
CA ARG A 330 4.32 3.41 26.90
C ARG A 330 4.92 4.29 27.99
N ARG A 331 5.09 5.58 27.73
CA ARG A 331 5.51 6.60 28.71
C ARG A 331 4.35 7.32 29.39
N GLY A 332 3.11 6.87 29.16
CA GLY A 332 1.90 7.48 29.73
C GLY A 332 1.62 8.88 29.19
N ARG A 333 2.20 9.26 28.05
CA ARG A 333 2.00 10.56 27.42
C ARG A 333 0.72 10.53 26.57
N PRO A 334 -0.17 11.52 26.70
CA PRO A 334 -1.28 11.69 25.78
C PRO A 334 -0.77 12.12 24.39
N VAL A 335 -1.60 11.87 23.39
CA VAL A 335 -1.32 12.25 22.01
C VAL A 335 -2.39 13.17 21.44
N LEU A 336 -2.04 13.94 20.43
CA LEU A 336 -2.98 14.67 19.59
C LEU A 336 -2.87 14.13 18.17
N VAL A 337 -3.95 13.53 17.66
CA VAL A 337 -3.96 12.82 16.37
C VAL A 337 -5.10 13.33 15.48
N SER A 338 -5.05 13.07 14.17
CA SER A 338 -6.17 13.36 13.29
C SER A 338 -7.45 12.65 13.73
N ASP A 339 -8.61 13.16 13.37
CA ASP A 339 -9.92 12.62 13.72
C ASP A 339 -10.35 11.40 12.91
N GLN A 340 -9.49 10.96 11.99
CA GLN A 340 -9.67 9.78 11.15
C GLN A 340 -8.67 8.65 11.47
N GLY A 341 -9.05 7.42 11.10
CA GLY A 341 -8.16 6.26 11.17
C GLY A 341 -8.16 5.49 12.49
N LEU A 342 -7.30 4.48 12.52
CA LEU A 342 -7.05 3.61 13.66
C LEU A 342 -6.47 4.38 14.85
N MET A 343 -5.60 5.37 14.61
CA MET A 343 -5.06 6.23 15.68
C MET A 343 -6.17 6.97 16.40
N ALA A 344 -7.06 7.63 15.66
CA ALA A 344 -8.21 8.36 16.20
C ALA A 344 -9.15 7.44 16.97
N ALA A 345 -9.45 6.26 16.38
CA ALA A 345 -10.30 5.27 17.01
C ALA A 345 -9.74 4.80 18.36
N ARG A 346 -8.43 4.51 18.41
CA ARG A 346 -7.74 4.14 19.66
C ARG A 346 -7.75 5.27 20.68
N VAL A 347 -7.43 6.50 20.26
CA VAL A 347 -7.40 7.66 21.15
C VAL A 347 -8.76 7.91 21.81
N ARG A 348 -9.84 7.85 21.02
CA ARG A 348 -11.21 8.01 21.53
C ARG A 348 -11.63 6.86 22.42
N ALA A 349 -11.46 5.61 21.97
CA ALA A 349 -11.97 4.44 22.67
C ALA A 349 -11.28 4.18 24.01
N TRP A 350 -10.02 4.56 24.12
CA TRP A 350 -9.19 4.30 25.31
C TRP A 350 -8.92 5.55 26.14
N ASN A 351 -9.43 6.72 25.74
CA ASN A 351 -9.11 8.00 26.35
C ASN A 351 -7.59 8.23 26.45
N LEU A 352 -6.91 8.24 25.31
CA LEU A 352 -5.45 8.34 25.23
C LEU A 352 -4.94 9.73 24.82
N GLY A 353 -5.82 10.72 24.75
CA GLY A 353 -5.50 12.07 24.29
C GLY A 353 -6.68 12.71 23.56
N ARG A 354 -6.39 13.54 22.56
CA ARG A 354 -7.39 14.27 21.78
C ARG A 354 -7.22 14.04 20.28
N VAL A 355 -8.27 14.43 19.55
CA VAL A 355 -8.30 14.38 18.10
C VAL A 355 -8.55 15.78 17.52
N PHE A 356 -8.05 16.06 16.32
CA PHE A 356 -8.31 17.28 15.56
C PHE A 356 -8.82 16.94 14.15
N ARG A 357 -9.60 17.83 13.54
CA ARG A 357 -10.13 17.64 12.18
C ARG A 357 -9.02 17.64 11.13
N VAL A 358 -9.00 16.62 10.28
CA VAL A 358 -8.08 16.57 9.13
C VAL A 358 -8.23 17.84 8.27
N GLY A 359 -7.11 18.47 7.89
CA GLY A 359 -7.10 19.67 7.06
C GLY A 359 -7.43 20.99 7.77
N ASP A 360 -7.67 20.97 9.10
CA ASP A 360 -8.03 22.15 9.90
C ASP A 360 -6.91 22.50 10.91
N GLU A 361 -5.98 23.38 10.52
CA GLU A 361 -4.85 23.82 11.36
C GLU A 361 -5.34 24.57 12.61
N GLU A 362 -6.42 25.33 12.50
CA GLU A 362 -6.99 26.08 13.63
C GLU A 362 -7.58 25.14 14.69
N ASP A 363 -8.28 24.09 14.28
CA ASP A 363 -8.71 23.04 15.20
C ASP A 363 -7.53 22.30 15.81
N PHE A 364 -6.47 22.01 15.05
CA PHE A 364 -5.24 21.44 15.62
C PHE A 364 -4.67 22.32 16.75
N HIS A 365 -4.52 23.64 16.53
CA HIS A 365 -4.06 24.57 17.56
C HIS A 365 -5.00 24.64 18.77
N ARG A 366 -6.32 24.66 18.54
CA ARG A 366 -7.33 24.66 19.62
C ARG A 366 -7.26 23.38 20.46
N GLN A 367 -7.22 22.21 19.83
CA GLN A 367 -7.17 20.91 20.53
C GLN A 367 -5.84 20.73 21.26
N TYR A 368 -4.74 21.26 20.72
CA TYR A 368 -3.46 21.30 21.42
C TYR A 368 -3.56 22.09 22.73
N ALA A 369 -4.08 23.32 22.66
CA ALA A 369 -4.26 24.17 23.84
C ALA A 369 -5.21 23.55 24.88
N GLU A 370 -6.25 22.85 24.43
CA GLU A 370 -7.14 22.11 25.33
C GLU A 370 -6.47 20.90 25.99
N LEU A 371 -5.65 20.15 25.25
CA LEU A 371 -4.90 19.02 25.80
C LEU A 371 -3.84 19.47 26.80
N GLU A 372 -3.21 20.63 26.58
CA GLU A 372 -2.16 21.18 27.44
C GLU A 372 -2.68 21.61 28.81
N ARG A 373 -3.95 22.01 28.90
CA ARG A 373 -4.62 22.35 30.17
C ARG A 373 -4.88 21.14 31.07
N LEU A 374 -4.79 19.93 30.53
CA LEU A 374 -5.02 18.69 31.28
C LEU A 374 -3.70 18.18 31.87
N ASP A 375 -3.77 17.60 33.06
CA ASP A 375 -2.60 16.92 33.65
C ASP A 375 -2.24 15.68 32.82
N PRO A 376 -1.03 15.60 32.21
CA PRO A 376 -0.61 14.45 31.44
C PRO A 376 -0.63 13.14 32.23
N ALA A 377 -0.39 13.19 33.55
CA ALA A 377 -0.36 12.00 34.39
C ALA A 377 -1.73 11.30 34.47
N SER A 378 -2.82 12.04 34.24
CA SER A 378 -4.19 11.49 34.23
C SER A 378 -4.42 10.44 33.13
N PHE A 379 -3.62 10.45 32.05
CA PHE A 379 -3.70 9.50 30.93
C PHE A 379 -2.90 8.21 31.15
N ALA A 380 -2.05 8.16 32.18
CA ALA A 380 -1.15 7.03 32.42
C ALA A 380 -1.88 5.70 32.70
N PRO A 381 -2.98 5.62 33.48
CA PRO A 381 -3.74 4.39 33.68
C PRO A 381 -4.33 3.83 32.38
N ALA A 382 -4.96 4.70 31.57
CA ALA A 382 -5.52 4.37 30.27
C ALA A 382 -4.45 3.84 29.31
N SER A 383 -3.33 4.54 29.24
CA SER A 383 -2.19 4.15 28.40
C SER A 383 -1.63 2.79 28.82
N ARG A 384 -1.45 2.52 30.12
CA ARG A 384 -1.03 1.20 30.62
C ARG A 384 -2.02 0.10 30.26
N ALA A 385 -3.32 0.39 30.35
CA ALA A 385 -4.35 -0.59 30.01
C ALA A 385 -4.32 -0.95 28.52
N PHE A 386 -4.22 0.06 27.67
CA PHE A 386 -4.08 -0.09 26.22
C PHE A 386 -2.80 -0.87 25.86
N MET A 387 -1.65 -0.52 26.45
CA MET A 387 -0.37 -1.17 26.12
C MET A 387 -0.31 -2.66 26.46
N ARG A 388 -1.17 -3.18 27.36
CA ARG A 388 -1.28 -4.64 27.62
C ARG A 388 -1.74 -5.44 26.40
N TYR A 389 -2.38 -4.80 25.41
CA TYR A 389 -2.80 -5.45 24.16
C TYR A 389 -1.62 -5.89 23.29
N PHE A 390 -0.50 -5.17 23.36
CA PHE A 390 0.69 -5.39 22.54
C PHE A 390 1.75 -6.25 23.23
N SER A 391 1.34 -7.05 24.23
CA SER A 391 2.26 -7.91 24.99
C SER A 391 2.73 -9.12 24.18
N ARG A 392 3.95 -9.59 24.49
CA ARG A 392 4.53 -10.79 23.85
C ARG A 392 3.64 -12.02 23.90
N ALA A 393 3.02 -12.25 25.05
CA ALA A 393 2.10 -13.37 25.23
C ALA A 393 0.84 -13.27 24.36
N ARG A 394 0.36 -12.06 24.02
CA ARG A 394 -0.79 -11.91 23.11
C ARG A 394 -0.36 -12.07 21.65
N LEU A 395 0.80 -11.54 21.29
CA LEU A 395 1.32 -11.73 19.94
C LEU A 395 1.60 -13.20 19.64
N TRP A 396 2.31 -13.92 20.54
CA TRP A 396 2.62 -15.34 20.34
C TRP A 396 1.34 -16.15 20.19
N ARG A 397 0.32 -15.88 21.03
CA ARG A 397 -0.98 -16.53 20.90
C ARG A 397 -1.69 -16.23 19.57
N ALA A 398 -1.58 -15.00 19.06
CA ALA A 398 -2.14 -14.66 17.75
C ALA A 398 -1.41 -15.41 16.63
N LEU A 399 -0.08 -15.50 16.68
CA LEU A 399 0.74 -16.21 15.70
C LEU A 399 0.61 -17.73 15.80
N ASP A 400 0.43 -18.31 16.99
CA ASP A 400 0.27 -19.76 17.18
C ASP A 400 -0.95 -20.31 16.40
N VAL A 401 -1.96 -19.47 16.13
CA VAL A 401 -3.07 -19.80 15.22
C VAL A 401 -2.57 -20.19 13.82
N MET A 402 -1.49 -19.59 13.33
CA MET A 402 -0.88 -19.94 12.03
C MET A 402 -0.40 -21.40 12.00
N LEU A 403 0.10 -21.92 13.12
CA LEU A 403 0.55 -23.32 13.22
C LEU A 403 -0.63 -24.26 13.38
N GLU A 404 -1.58 -23.93 14.27
CA GLU A 404 -2.76 -24.76 14.55
C GLU A 404 -3.63 -25.02 13.31
N THR A 405 -3.63 -24.08 12.35
CA THR A 405 -4.42 -24.17 11.12
C THR A 405 -3.57 -24.47 9.87
N GLY A 406 -2.25 -24.62 10.04
CA GLY A 406 -1.32 -25.03 8.99
C GLY A 406 -1.14 -26.55 8.89
N PRO A 407 -0.41 -27.04 7.87
CA PRO A 407 -0.15 -28.46 7.61
C PRO A 407 0.75 -29.11 8.66
N LEU A 408 1.40 -28.29 9.50
CA LEU A 408 2.14 -28.74 10.68
C LEU A 408 1.19 -29.23 11.80
N GLY A 409 -0.10 -28.89 11.72
CA GLY A 409 -1.10 -29.14 12.77
C GLY A 409 -0.73 -28.46 14.10
N PRO A 410 -1.49 -28.73 15.19
CA PRO A 410 -0.90 -28.62 16.51
C PRO A 410 0.25 -29.63 16.51
N LEU A 411 1.47 -29.15 16.28
CA LEU A 411 2.69 -29.96 16.28
C LEU A 411 2.57 -30.99 17.38
N GLY A 412 2.89 -32.25 17.08
CA GLY A 412 2.95 -33.38 18.03
C GLY A 412 3.97 -33.21 19.16
N LEU A 413 4.15 -31.99 19.65
CA LEU A 413 4.71 -31.56 20.92
C LEU A 413 3.67 -31.74 22.04
N SER A 414 2.97 -32.87 22.07
CA SER A 414 2.32 -33.39 23.27
C SER A 414 3.41 -33.89 24.22
N GLY A 415 4.17 -32.94 24.76
CA GLY A 415 5.40 -33.24 25.49
C GLY A 415 5.72 -32.22 26.57
N ARG A 416 4.70 -31.60 27.19
CA ARG A 416 4.58 -31.19 28.61
C ARG A 416 3.73 -29.93 28.78
N GLY A 417 2.56 -30.12 29.40
CA GLY A 417 1.92 -29.12 30.28
C GLY A 417 0.91 -28.20 29.62
N GLY A 418 -0.34 -28.66 29.49
CA GLY A 418 -1.49 -27.78 29.24
C GLY A 418 -2.68 -28.49 28.60
N GLN A 419 -3.31 -29.43 29.32
CA GLN A 419 -4.63 -29.94 28.94
C GLN A 419 -5.66 -28.81 29.01
N GLY A 420 -6.42 -28.66 27.93
CA GLY A 420 -7.54 -27.71 27.84
C GLY A 420 -7.76 -27.29 26.40
N GLY A 421 -8.32 -28.20 25.58
CA GLY A 421 -8.82 -27.84 24.25
C GLY A 421 -9.90 -26.78 24.39
N ALA A 422 -9.51 -25.53 24.18
CA ALA A 422 -10.42 -24.40 24.13
C ALA A 422 -10.40 -23.84 22.71
N ARG A 423 -11.60 -23.61 22.16
CA ARG A 423 -11.84 -22.83 20.94
C ARG A 423 -10.96 -21.57 20.91
N PRO A 424 -10.59 -21.07 19.71
CA PRO A 424 -9.89 -19.80 19.57
C PRO A 424 -10.58 -18.74 20.45
N PRO A 425 -9.80 -17.94 21.20
CA PRO A 425 -10.34 -17.13 22.27
C PRO A 425 -11.39 -16.16 21.72
N ARG A 426 -12.58 -16.16 22.33
CA ARG A 426 -13.44 -14.98 22.29
C ARG A 426 -12.66 -13.85 22.95
N ILE A 427 -12.11 -12.95 22.13
CA ILE A 427 -11.51 -11.70 22.58
C ILE A 427 -12.58 -11.00 23.44
N ALA A 428 -12.24 -10.69 24.69
CA ALA A 428 -13.15 -9.98 25.58
C ALA A 428 -13.65 -8.70 24.89
N PRO A 429 -14.96 -8.40 24.94
CA PRO A 429 -15.48 -7.19 24.36
C PRO A 429 -14.71 -6.01 24.95
N CYS A 430 -14.15 -5.18 24.07
CA CYS A 430 -13.87 -3.79 24.43
C CYS A 430 -15.19 -3.24 25.00
N PRO A 431 -15.21 -2.49 26.11
CA PRO A 431 -16.43 -1.89 26.61
C PRO A 431 -17.14 -1.25 25.41
N ALA A 432 -18.32 -1.79 25.10
CA ALA A 432 -19.15 -1.26 24.05
C ALA A 432 -19.49 0.15 24.48
N GLN A 433 -18.97 1.16 23.80
CA GLN A 433 -19.55 2.50 23.84
C GLN A 433 -18.95 3.43 22.77
N GLY A 434 -19.57 3.31 21.62
CA GLY A 434 -20.00 4.39 20.75
C GLY A 434 -20.96 3.69 19.79
N GLN A 435 -22.23 4.11 19.73
CA GLN A 435 -23.15 3.59 18.70
C GLN A 435 -22.39 3.61 17.38
N GLU A 436 -22.35 2.47 16.66
CA GLU A 436 -21.86 2.47 15.28
C GLU A 436 -22.55 3.66 14.60
N ASP A 437 -21.76 4.58 14.04
CA ASP A 437 -22.33 5.75 13.38
C ASP A 437 -23.35 5.21 12.39
N ALA A 438 -24.61 5.57 12.64
CA ALA A 438 -25.71 4.98 11.90
C ALA A 438 -25.62 5.35 10.42
N ALA A 439 -24.89 6.41 10.04
CA ALA A 439 -24.49 6.66 8.65
C ALA A 439 -23.59 5.54 8.12
N ALA A 440 -22.47 5.25 8.78
CA ALA A 440 -21.54 4.18 8.36
C ALA A 440 -22.20 2.79 8.29
N ALA A 441 -23.12 2.47 9.22
CA ALA A 441 -23.86 1.21 9.20
C ALA A 441 -24.81 1.11 7.98
N LEU A 442 -25.51 2.20 7.64
CA LEU A 442 -26.37 2.28 6.46
C LEU A 442 -25.54 2.18 5.17
N PHE A 443 -24.41 2.88 5.11
CA PHE A 443 -23.50 2.82 3.98
C PHE A 443 -23.01 1.39 3.70
N ARG A 444 -22.54 0.67 4.73
CA ARG A 444 -22.07 -0.72 4.60
C ARG A 444 -23.15 -1.64 4.06
N ARG A 445 -24.38 -1.55 4.60
CA ARG A 445 -25.52 -2.32 4.09
C ARG A 445 -25.84 -1.97 2.64
N GLY A 446 -25.66 -0.70 2.25
CA GLY A 446 -25.80 -0.25 0.87
C GLY A 446 -24.78 -0.89 -0.07
N LEU A 447 -23.53 -1.01 0.37
CA LEU A 447 -22.49 -1.72 -0.40
C LEU A 447 -22.80 -3.22 -0.53
N ASP A 448 -23.22 -3.87 0.56
CA ASP A 448 -23.59 -5.30 0.55
C ASP A 448 -24.75 -5.56 -0.42
N ALA A 449 -25.76 -4.69 -0.44
CA ALA A 449 -26.88 -4.75 -1.39
C ALA A 449 -26.40 -4.53 -2.84
N ALA A 450 -25.50 -3.58 -3.08
CA ALA A 450 -24.96 -3.30 -4.42
C ALA A 450 -24.12 -4.47 -4.95
N ALA A 451 -23.37 -5.15 -4.08
CA ALA A 451 -22.61 -6.35 -4.40
C ALA A 451 -23.54 -7.55 -4.68
N GLY A 452 -24.63 -7.67 -3.92
CA GLY A 452 -25.68 -8.67 -4.14
C GLY A 452 -26.57 -8.41 -5.38
N GLY A 453 -26.40 -7.26 -6.05
CA GLY A 453 -27.14 -6.90 -7.26
C GLY A 453 -28.47 -6.18 -7.01
N ASP A 454 -28.86 -5.95 -5.75
CA ASP A 454 -30.06 -5.19 -5.38
C ASP A 454 -29.74 -3.69 -5.38
N LEU A 455 -29.67 -3.11 -6.58
CA LEU A 455 -29.33 -1.70 -6.79
C LEU A 455 -30.36 -0.73 -6.17
N PRO A 456 -31.69 -0.99 -6.22
CA PRO A 456 -32.67 -0.14 -5.54
C PRO A 456 -32.49 -0.10 -4.03
N ALA A 457 -32.28 -1.25 -3.37
CA ALA A 457 -32.03 -1.28 -1.93
C ALA A 457 -30.70 -0.60 -1.58
N ALA A 458 -29.67 -0.84 -2.40
CA ALA A 458 -28.38 -0.19 -2.25
C ALA A 458 -28.51 1.34 -2.28
N LEU A 459 -29.24 1.87 -3.27
CA LEU A 459 -29.45 3.30 -3.40
C LEU A 459 -30.15 3.89 -2.17
N ALA A 460 -31.26 3.29 -1.75
CA ALA A 460 -32.02 3.78 -0.58
C ALA A 460 -31.17 3.80 0.70
N LEU A 461 -30.30 2.80 0.88
CA LEU A 461 -29.39 2.71 2.01
C LEU A 461 -28.26 3.75 1.93
N LEU A 462 -27.73 4.02 0.73
CA LEU A 462 -26.73 5.06 0.49
C LEU A 462 -27.32 6.47 0.67
N GLU A 463 -28.55 6.73 0.19
CA GLU A 463 -29.28 7.98 0.42
C GLU A 463 -29.56 8.21 1.91
N ALA A 464 -30.01 7.18 2.62
CA ALA A 464 -30.23 7.25 4.06
C ALA A 464 -28.93 7.47 4.84
N SER A 465 -27.81 6.94 4.34
CA SER A 465 -26.50 7.21 4.90
C SER A 465 -26.06 8.66 4.63
N LEU A 466 -26.30 9.18 3.43
CA LEU A 466 -25.92 10.53 3.02
C LEU A 466 -26.78 11.60 3.68
N ALA A 467 -28.05 11.32 3.99
CA ALA A 467 -28.90 12.23 4.76
C ALA A 467 -28.31 12.56 6.14
N ARG A 468 -27.47 11.68 6.69
CA ARG A 468 -26.81 11.85 7.99
C ARG A 468 -25.45 12.53 7.86
N GLU A 469 -24.73 12.29 6.77
CA GLU A 469 -23.44 12.91 6.45
C GLU A 469 -23.40 13.38 4.98
N PRO A 470 -24.03 14.53 4.66
CA PRO A 470 -24.31 14.93 3.27
C PRO A 470 -23.07 15.24 2.42
N LYS A 471 -21.93 15.49 3.06
CA LYS A 471 -20.66 15.83 2.39
C LYS A 471 -19.65 14.67 2.36
N ALA A 472 -20.08 13.46 2.71
CA ALA A 472 -19.19 12.30 2.71
C ALA A 472 -18.87 11.85 1.28
N LEU A 473 -17.71 12.28 0.78
CA LEU A 473 -17.20 12.05 -0.57
C LEU A 473 -17.34 10.59 -1.04
N HIS A 474 -16.81 9.65 -0.26
CA HIS A 474 -16.84 8.22 -0.57
C HIS A 474 -18.27 7.66 -0.70
N ARG A 475 -19.26 8.24 0.01
CA ARG A 475 -20.67 7.83 -0.06
C ARG A 475 -21.36 8.37 -1.29
N LEU A 476 -21.09 9.64 -1.61
CA LEU A 476 -21.55 10.28 -2.85
C LEU A 476 -20.99 9.56 -4.08
N LEU A 477 -19.72 9.14 -4.03
CA LEU A 477 -19.09 8.35 -5.08
C LEU A 477 -19.77 6.99 -5.28
N ARG A 478 -19.98 6.23 -4.19
CA ARG A 478 -20.66 4.93 -4.30
C ARG A 478 -22.12 5.05 -4.71
N MET A 479 -22.81 6.11 -4.27
CA MET A 479 -24.16 6.42 -4.73
C MET A 479 -24.17 6.72 -6.23
N GLY A 480 -23.23 7.54 -6.72
CA GLY A 480 -23.08 7.84 -8.14
C GLY A 480 -22.86 6.57 -8.97
N VAL A 481 -22.06 5.62 -8.47
CA VAL A 481 -21.87 4.31 -9.10
C VAL A 481 -23.15 3.48 -9.14
N VAL A 482 -23.89 3.39 -8.03
CA VAL A 482 -25.16 2.64 -7.99
C VAL A 482 -26.17 3.26 -8.95
N LEU A 483 -26.31 4.60 -8.95
CA LEU A 483 -27.16 5.33 -9.90
C LEU A 483 -26.75 5.08 -11.35
N TRP A 484 -25.44 5.07 -11.64
CA TRP A 484 -24.92 4.77 -12.96
C TRP A 484 -25.26 3.34 -13.39
N ARG A 485 -25.07 2.34 -12.50
CA ARG A 485 -25.45 0.93 -12.77
C ARG A 485 -26.95 0.76 -13.00
N MET A 486 -27.78 1.64 -12.44
CA MET A 486 -29.22 1.69 -12.66
C MET A 486 -29.62 2.42 -13.96
N GLY A 487 -28.66 2.95 -14.73
CA GLY A 487 -28.92 3.76 -15.93
C GLY A 487 -29.39 5.19 -15.61
N ARG A 488 -29.37 5.61 -14.35
CA ARG A 488 -29.79 6.96 -13.89
C ARG A 488 -28.63 7.95 -14.02
N LEU A 489 -28.19 8.16 -15.27
CA LEU A 489 -26.95 8.87 -15.59
C LEU A 489 -26.93 10.34 -15.10
N ALA A 490 -28.05 11.06 -15.20
CA ALA A 490 -28.15 12.44 -14.75
C ALA A 490 -27.95 12.56 -13.23
N GLU A 491 -28.53 11.64 -12.47
CA GLU A 491 -28.43 11.61 -11.00
C GLU A 491 -27.06 11.09 -10.55
N ALA A 492 -26.49 10.13 -11.28
CA ALA A 492 -25.12 9.70 -11.08
C ALA A 492 -24.14 10.88 -11.22
N ARG A 493 -24.29 11.69 -12.26
CA ARG A 493 -23.51 12.92 -12.46
C ARG A 493 -23.68 13.91 -11.31
N GLN A 494 -24.91 14.12 -10.85
CA GLN A 494 -25.17 15.00 -9.71
C GLN A 494 -24.50 14.49 -8.44
N ALA A 495 -24.55 13.18 -8.18
CA ALA A 495 -23.87 12.55 -7.05
C ALA A 495 -22.35 12.73 -7.14
N PHE A 496 -21.75 12.51 -8.32
CA PHE A 496 -20.32 12.74 -8.54
C PHE A 496 -19.93 14.22 -8.43
N ALA A 497 -20.76 15.13 -8.95
CA ALA A 497 -20.54 16.58 -8.84
C ALA A 497 -20.69 17.08 -7.40
N ALA A 498 -21.59 16.49 -6.61
CA ALA A 498 -21.72 16.74 -5.17
C ALA A 498 -20.54 16.16 -4.38
N ALA A 499 -20.03 15.00 -4.79
CA ALA A 499 -18.82 14.40 -4.22
C ALA A 499 -17.65 15.39 -4.37
N ARG A 500 -17.49 15.95 -5.57
CA ARG A 500 -16.50 17.00 -5.88
C ARG A 500 -16.64 18.26 -5.03
N SER A 501 -17.85 18.79 -4.82
CA SER A 501 -18.05 20.05 -4.09
C SER A 501 -17.94 19.90 -2.56
N GLY A 502 -17.88 18.66 -2.06
CA GLY A 502 -17.67 18.36 -0.64
C GLY A 502 -16.21 18.21 -0.20
N GLY A 503 -15.25 18.20 -1.14
CA GLY A 503 -13.84 17.83 -0.93
C GLY A 503 -12.81 18.95 -1.16
N LEU A 504 -11.59 18.79 -0.63
CA LEU A 504 -10.45 19.69 -0.82
C LEU A 504 -9.92 19.57 -2.28
N ALA A 505 -9.37 20.67 -2.84
CA ALA A 505 -8.91 20.74 -4.23
C ALA A 505 -7.82 19.71 -4.63
N GLU A 506 -7.17 19.07 -3.66
CA GLU A 506 -6.14 18.02 -3.83
C GLU A 506 -6.72 16.61 -4.09
N GLU A 507 -8.04 16.42 -4.05
CA GLU A 507 -8.70 15.11 -4.17
C GLU A 507 -8.99 14.65 -5.62
N GLN A 508 -8.47 15.33 -6.64
CA GLN A 508 -8.67 14.98 -8.06
C GLN A 508 -8.09 13.59 -8.41
N GLY A 509 -6.93 13.25 -7.83
CA GLY A 509 -6.32 11.93 -7.95
C GLY A 509 -7.13 10.82 -7.27
N PHE A 510 -7.79 11.13 -6.15
CA PHE A 510 -8.63 10.19 -5.39
C PHE A 510 -9.97 9.91 -6.09
N PHE A 511 -10.62 10.97 -6.59
CA PHE A 511 -11.84 10.90 -7.40
C PHE A 511 -11.62 10.08 -8.68
N ALA A 512 -10.48 10.30 -9.34
CA ALA A 512 -10.08 9.52 -10.51
C ALA A 512 -9.77 8.06 -10.10
N ARG A 513 -8.85 7.81 -9.15
CA ARG A 513 -8.38 6.47 -8.77
C ARG A 513 -9.49 5.53 -8.29
N LEU A 514 -10.42 5.99 -7.44
CA LEU A 514 -11.56 5.18 -7.00
C LEU A 514 -12.50 4.78 -8.14
N THR A 515 -12.59 5.61 -9.18
CA THR A 515 -13.40 5.32 -10.36
C THR A 515 -12.63 4.48 -11.38
N LEU A 516 -11.29 4.59 -11.41
CA LEU A 516 -10.42 3.69 -12.17
C LEU A 516 -10.55 2.26 -11.67
N ASP A 517 -10.55 2.03 -10.35
CA ASP A 517 -10.69 0.68 -9.77
C ASP A 517 -12.00 0.02 -10.23
N LEU A 518 -13.06 0.81 -10.37
CA LEU A 518 -14.35 0.35 -10.86
C LEU A 518 -14.40 0.22 -12.40
N CYS A 519 -13.76 1.11 -13.16
CA CYS A 519 -13.64 0.96 -14.61
C CYS A 519 -12.87 -0.31 -14.97
N VAL A 520 -11.77 -0.58 -14.27
CA VAL A 520 -10.98 -1.81 -14.39
C VAL A 520 -11.81 -3.03 -14.00
N PHE A 521 -12.59 -2.94 -12.92
CA PHE A 521 -13.52 -4.01 -12.53
C PHE A 521 -14.52 -4.34 -13.64
N LEU A 522 -15.16 -3.34 -14.24
CA LEU A 522 -16.13 -3.53 -15.33
C LEU A 522 -15.46 -4.08 -16.59
N GLN A 523 -14.29 -3.57 -16.96
CA GLN A 523 -13.50 -4.08 -18.09
C GLN A 523 -13.14 -5.56 -17.91
N ARG A 524 -12.73 -5.98 -16.71
CA ARG A 524 -12.38 -7.38 -16.42
C ARG A 524 -13.56 -8.35 -16.47
N ARG A 525 -14.80 -7.86 -16.31
CA ARG A 525 -16.02 -8.66 -16.54
C ARG A 525 -16.47 -8.70 -18.01
N GLY A 526 -15.70 -8.08 -18.91
CA GLY A 526 -16.05 -7.93 -20.32
C GLY A 526 -17.00 -6.77 -20.62
N GLU A 527 -17.36 -5.97 -19.60
CA GLU A 527 -18.27 -4.83 -19.73
C GLU A 527 -17.51 -3.56 -20.14
N HIS A 528 -16.71 -3.67 -21.20
CA HIS A 528 -15.74 -2.63 -21.63
C HIS A 528 -16.39 -1.28 -21.97
N SER A 529 -17.52 -1.30 -22.68
CA SER A 529 -18.30 -0.10 -23.01
C SER A 529 -18.85 0.59 -21.75
N ALA A 530 -19.22 -0.18 -20.74
CA ALA A 530 -19.73 0.32 -19.49
C ALA A 530 -18.61 0.99 -18.68
N GLY A 531 -17.43 0.37 -18.61
CA GLY A 531 -16.24 0.98 -18.00
C GLY A 531 -15.86 2.32 -18.65
N LEU A 532 -15.83 2.40 -19.99
CA LEU A 532 -15.53 3.64 -20.70
C LEU A 532 -16.62 4.72 -20.48
N SER A 533 -17.89 4.32 -20.46
CA SER A 533 -19.03 5.21 -20.19
C SER A 533 -19.00 5.80 -18.78
N LEU A 534 -18.62 5.00 -17.78
CA LEU A 534 -18.42 5.46 -16.41
C LEU A 534 -17.27 6.47 -16.33
N LEU A 535 -16.14 6.18 -16.97
CA LEU A 535 -14.99 7.08 -17.03
C LEU A 535 -15.34 8.43 -17.67
N ALA A 536 -16.09 8.40 -18.79
CA ALA A 536 -16.57 9.61 -19.44
C ALA A 536 -17.53 10.42 -18.55
N THR A 537 -18.46 9.76 -17.87
CA THR A 537 -19.39 10.40 -16.92
C THR A 537 -18.65 11.11 -15.79
N LEU A 538 -17.54 10.52 -15.34
CA LEU A 538 -16.67 11.07 -14.32
C LEU A 538 -15.89 12.30 -14.82
N PHE A 539 -15.25 12.18 -15.98
CA PHE A 539 -14.49 13.28 -16.56
C PHE A 539 -15.37 14.50 -16.83
N ALA A 540 -16.62 14.27 -17.23
CA ALA A 540 -17.60 15.32 -17.46
C ALA A 540 -17.94 16.17 -16.23
N VAL A 541 -17.59 15.72 -15.01
CA VAL A 541 -17.83 16.48 -13.78
C VAL A 541 -16.53 16.97 -13.14
N LEU A 542 -15.36 16.79 -13.77
CA LEU A 542 -14.09 17.31 -13.26
C LEU A 542 -14.08 18.85 -13.22
N PRO A 543 -13.51 19.47 -12.18
CA PRO A 543 -13.32 20.91 -12.14
C PRO A 543 -12.36 21.36 -13.26
N GLY A 544 -12.63 22.49 -13.90
CA GLY A 544 -11.82 23.01 -15.01
C GLY A 544 -12.20 22.45 -16.40
N PHE A 545 -13.12 21.49 -16.47
CA PHE A 545 -13.62 20.94 -17.75
C PHE A 545 -15.13 21.18 -17.97
N PRO A 546 -15.59 22.46 -18.03
CA PRO A 546 -17.01 22.79 -18.21
C PRO A 546 -17.61 22.26 -19.52
N ALA A 547 -16.77 22.01 -20.54
CA ALA A 547 -17.19 21.40 -21.79
C ALA A 547 -17.68 19.95 -21.63
N GLY A 548 -17.09 19.17 -20.71
CA GLY A 548 -17.48 17.78 -20.49
C GLY A 548 -18.91 17.62 -19.99
N ALA A 549 -19.36 18.51 -19.12
CA ALA A 549 -20.73 18.52 -18.61
C ALA A 549 -21.73 18.75 -19.76
N ALA A 550 -21.47 19.74 -20.61
CA ALA A 550 -22.30 20.10 -21.75
C ALA A 550 -22.27 19.04 -22.87
N MET A 551 -21.12 18.40 -23.11
CA MET A 551 -20.95 17.34 -24.12
C MET A 551 -21.85 16.13 -23.84
N VAL A 552 -21.93 15.71 -22.58
CA VAL A 552 -22.77 14.58 -22.16
C VAL A 552 -24.25 14.98 -22.09
N GLU A 553 -24.56 16.21 -21.67
CA GLU A 553 -25.95 16.72 -21.61
C GLU A 553 -26.58 16.96 -22.97
N ALA A 554 -25.78 17.35 -23.98
CA ALA A 554 -26.24 17.51 -25.36
C ALA A 554 -26.61 16.17 -26.02
N GLY A 555 -26.29 15.03 -25.42
CA GLY A 555 -26.64 13.69 -25.91
C GLY A 555 -25.95 13.28 -27.22
N THR A 556 -25.01 14.08 -27.74
CA THR A 556 -24.33 13.87 -29.02
C THR A 556 -22.89 13.38 -28.88
N SER A 557 -22.34 13.33 -27.66
CA SER A 557 -20.94 12.95 -27.41
C SER A 557 -20.80 11.48 -27.04
N THR A 558 -19.79 10.80 -27.61
CA THR A 558 -19.44 9.43 -27.23
C THR A 558 -18.60 9.45 -25.95
N PRO A 559 -18.56 8.36 -25.17
CA PRO A 559 -17.66 8.26 -24.02
C PRO A 559 -16.19 8.56 -24.38
N GLU A 560 -15.76 8.12 -25.56
CA GLU A 560 -14.45 8.42 -26.11
C GLU A 560 -14.20 9.93 -26.34
N SER A 561 -15.17 10.67 -26.89
CA SER A 561 -14.97 12.10 -27.14
C SER A 561 -14.84 12.91 -25.84
N VAL A 562 -15.52 12.49 -24.78
CA VAL A 562 -15.38 13.09 -23.45
C VAL A 562 -14.00 12.80 -22.86
N VAL A 563 -13.48 11.58 -23.05
CA VAL A 563 -12.11 11.21 -22.64
C VAL A 563 -11.06 12.02 -23.38
N ASN A 564 -11.19 12.17 -24.69
CA ASN A 564 -10.27 12.98 -25.50
C ASN A 564 -10.28 14.45 -25.12
N ALA A 565 -11.47 15.02 -24.89
CA ALA A 565 -11.56 16.41 -24.49
C ALA A 565 -11.03 16.63 -23.06
N ALA A 566 -11.18 15.66 -22.14
CA ALA A 566 -10.53 15.72 -20.84
C ALA A 566 -9.00 15.67 -20.95
N LEU A 567 -8.45 14.87 -21.87
CA LEU A 567 -7.00 14.77 -22.10
C LEU A 567 -6.35 16.10 -22.48
N GLU A 568 -7.09 16.99 -23.15
CA GLU A 568 -6.61 18.31 -23.56
C GLU A 568 -6.77 19.39 -22.48
N ASN A 569 -7.63 19.16 -21.48
CA ASN A 569 -8.10 20.20 -20.58
C ASN A 569 -7.91 19.89 -19.08
N CYS A 570 -7.55 18.66 -18.73
CA CYS A 570 -7.40 18.21 -17.35
C CYS A 570 -5.96 17.82 -17.04
N ASP A 571 -5.44 18.24 -15.89
CA ASP A 571 -4.15 17.79 -15.37
C ASP A 571 -4.36 16.71 -14.30
N LEU A 572 -4.37 15.45 -14.74
CA LEU A 572 -4.60 14.27 -13.87
C LEU A 572 -3.34 13.41 -13.78
N PRO A 573 -3.14 12.65 -12.68
CA PRO A 573 -1.98 11.75 -12.53
C PRO A 573 -1.86 10.74 -13.67
N TRP A 574 -0.61 10.34 -14.01
CA TRP A 574 -0.31 9.42 -15.11
C TRP A 574 -1.11 8.11 -15.06
N SER A 575 -1.40 7.58 -13.86
CA SER A 575 -2.15 6.34 -13.68
C SER A 575 -3.59 6.44 -14.19
N VAL A 576 -4.17 7.64 -14.18
CA VAL A 576 -5.52 7.90 -14.71
C VAL A 576 -5.54 7.75 -16.22
N TRP A 577 -4.57 8.35 -16.89
CA TRP A 577 -4.44 8.27 -18.34
C TRP A 577 -4.06 6.86 -18.80
N ARG A 578 -3.25 6.13 -18.03
CA ARG A 578 -3.02 4.70 -18.28
C ARG A 578 -4.33 3.91 -18.32
N THR A 579 -5.16 4.02 -17.28
CA THR A 579 -6.41 3.26 -17.22
C THR A 579 -7.44 3.72 -18.26
N ALA A 580 -7.45 5.01 -18.62
CA ALA A 580 -8.24 5.50 -19.75
C ALA A 580 -7.79 4.84 -21.06
N GLY A 581 -6.47 4.73 -21.28
CA GLY A 581 -5.89 3.97 -22.37
C GLY A 581 -6.33 2.51 -22.38
N ASP A 582 -6.25 1.82 -21.25
CA ASP A 582 -6.69 0.43 -21.09
C ASP A 582 -8.17 0.26 -21.47
N ALA A 583 -9.02 1.21 -21.04
CA ALA A 583 -10.45 1.24 -21.39
C ALA A 583 -10.69 1.33 -22.90
N LEU A 584 -9.98 2.24 -23.54
CA LEU A 584 -10.11 2.56 -24.97
C LEU A 584 -9.55 1.44 -25.86
N VAL A 585 -8.52 0.72 -25.41
CA VAL A 585 -8.00 -0.49 -26.06
C VAL A 585 -9.11 -1.53 -26.21
N HIS A 586 -9.91 -1.74 -25.18
CA HIS A 586 -10.98 -2.73 -25.23
C HIS A 586 -12.15 -2.32 -26.15
N THR A 587 -12.36 -1.03 -26.38
CA THR A 587 -13.33 -0.53 -27.36
C THR A 587 -12.72 -0.32 -28.76
N LYS A 588 -11.45 -0.72 -28.95
CA LYS A 588 -10.68 -0.54 -30.20
C LYS A 588 -10.53 0.92 -30.64
N ALA A 589 -10.64 1.85 -29.70
CA ALA A 589 -10.41 3.29 -29.91
C ALA A 589 -8.91 3.56 -29.84
N TRP A 590 -8.16 3.05 -30.83
CA TRP A 590 -6.71 2.97 -30.80
C TRP A 590 -6.04 4.33 -30.71
N ASP A 591 -6.45 5.32 -31.51
CA ASP A 591 -5.83 6.64 -31.52
C ASP A 591 -6.00 7.36 -30.17
N SER A 592 -7.20 7.31 -29.61
CA SER A 592 -7.53 7.86 -28.30
C SER A 592 -6.75 7.15 -27.18
N ALA A 593 -6.59 5.83 -27.26
CA ALA A 593 -5.80 5.05 -26.31
C ALA A 593 -4.31 5.42 -26.37
N ALA A 594 -3.75 5.57 -27.57
CA ALA A 594 -2.35 5.98 -27.76
C ALA A 594 -2.09 7.37 -27.18
N ARG A 595 -3.01 8.32 -27.38
CA ARG A 595 -2.94 9.66 -26.76
C ARG A 595 -2.94 9.59 -25.23
N CYS A 596 -3.81 8.76 -24.65
CA CYS A 596 -3.86 8.56 -23.20
C CYS A 596 -2.56 7.98 -22.66
N TYR A 597 -2.01 6.94 -23.27
CA TYR A 597 -0.71 6.39 -22.85
C TYR A 597 0.44 7.35 -23.08
N ALA A 598 0.43 8.15 -24.16
CA ALA A 598 1.43 9.19 -24.40
C ALA A 598 1.39 10.24 -23.29
N ARG A 599 0.20 10.72 -22.92
CA ARG A 599 0.04 11.64 -21.79
C ARG A 599 0.50 11.03 -20.46
N ALA A 600 0.22 9.75 -20.24
CA ALA A 600 0.72 9.03 -19.07
C ALA A 600 2.26 8.97 -19.06
N TRP A 601 2.89 8.67 -20.20
CA TRP A 601 4.34 8.55 -20.32
C TRP A 601 5.07 9.91 -20.25
N GLU A 602 4.45 11.00 -20.70
CA GLU A 602 4.94 12.36 -20.45
C GLU A 602 5.02 12.68 -18.96
N LEU A 603 4.03 12.24 -18.18
CA LEU A 603 3.92 12.50 -16.74
C LEU A 603 4.76 11.54 -15.89
N ALA A 604 5.08 10.35 -16.41
CA ALA A 604 5.97 9.37 -15.79
C ALA A 604 6.96 8.79 -16.83
N PRO A 605 8.00 9.56 -17.22
CA PRO A 605 8.95 9.15 -18.26
C PRO A 605 9.73 7.86 -17.95
N GLU A 606 9.88 7.54 -16.67
CA GLU A 606 10.53 6.34 -16.15
C GLU A 606 9.72 5.05 -16.35
N GLU A 607 8.41 5.16 -16.56
CA GLU A 607 7.50 4.04 -16.77
C GLU A 607 7.56 3.53 -18.22
N GLY A 608 8.68 2.90 -18.59
CA GLY A 608 8.94 2.42 -19.96
C GLY A 608 7.88 1.44 -20.50
N GLY A 609 7.12 0.79 -19.62
CA GLY A 609 5.97 -0.04 -19.98
C GLY A 609 4.87 0.74 -20.72
N LEU A 610 4.71 2.03 -20.47
CA LEU A 610 3.72 2.86 -21.16
C LEU A 610 4.06 3.05 -22.64
N ALA A 611 5.34 3.22 -22.98
CA ALA A 611 5.79 3.30 -24.37
C ALA A 611 5.59 1.98 -25.14
N LEU A 612 5.74 0.84 -24.46
CA LEU A 612 5.37 -0.46 -25.03
C LEU A 612 3.87 -0.51 -25.35
N SER A 613 3.01 -0.04 -24.43
CA SER A 613 1.56 0.05 -24.65
C SER A 613 1.20 1.00 -25.80
N ILE A 614 1.85 2.16 -25.92
CA ILE A 614 1.67 3.08 -27.06
C ILE A 614 1.99 2.35 -28.38
N SER A 615 3.14 1.67 -28.44
CA SER A 615 3.58 0.96 -29.64
C SER A 615 2.63 -0.17 -30.06
N ASP A 616 2.06 -0.89 -29.08
CA ASP A 616 1.08 -1.95 -29.33
C ASP A 616 -0.19 -1.39 -29.94
N VAL A 617 -0.70 -0.30 -29.37
CA VAL A 617 -1.92 0.34 -29.84
C VAL A 617 -1.74 0.94 -31.24
N GLN A 618 -0.62 1.61 -31.50
CA GLN A 618 -0.25 2.09 -32.83
C GLN A 618 -0.14 0.94 -33.83
N ARG A 619 0.45 -0.19 -33.43
CA ARG A 619 0.50 -1.41 -34.25
C ARG A 619 -0.91 -1.96 -34.52
N TYR A 620 -1.81 -1.98 -33.55
CA TYR A 620 -3.20 -2.42 -33.74
C TYR A 620 -3.99 -1.47 -34.66
N ALA A 621 -3.66 -0.18 -34.66
CA ALA A 621 -4.20 0.82 -35.58
C ALA A 621 -3.66 0.69 -37.02
N GLY A 622 -2.57 -0.06 -37.23
CA GLY A 622 -1.86 -0.15 -38.52
C GLY A 622 -0.80 0.94 -38.72
N SER A 623 -0.61 1.81 -37.74
CA SER A 623 0.37 2.90 -37.68
C SER A 623 1.76 2.38 -37.33
N PHE A 624 2.31 1.50 -38.18
CA PHE A 624 3.56 0.79 -37.89
C PHE A 624 4.79 1.71 -37.82
N ALA A 625 4.79 2.80 -38.59
CA ALA A 625 5.89 3.77 -38.58
C ALA A 625 5.93 4.54 -37.26
N GLU A 626 4.79 5.01 -36.76
CA GLU A 626 4.72 5.65 -35.44
C GLU A 626 5.06 4.68 -34.31
N ALA A 627 4.59 3.43 -34.40
CA ALA A 627 4.93 2.38 -33.43
C ALA A 627 6.45 2.16 -33.33
N LEU A 628 7.16 2.14 -34.47
CA LEU A 628 8.61 2.01 -34.47
C LEU A 628 9.32 3.25 -33.93
N GLN A 629 8.84 4.46 -34.24
CA GLN A 629 9.38 5.70 -33.68
C GLN A 629 9.23 5.75 -32.15
N THR A 630 8.08 5.32 -31.61
CA THR A 630 7.88 5.21 -30.17
C THR A 630 8.89 4.25 -29.53
N LEU A 631 9.14 3.11 -30.17
CA LEU A 631 10.12 2.13 -29.70
C LEU A 631 11.56 2.65 -29.83
N ASP A 632 11.89 3.45 -30.84
CA ASP A 632 13.18 4.13 -30.97
C ASP A 632 13.40 5.13 -29.83
N LEU A 633 12.37 5.90 -29.46
CA LEU A 633 12.41 6.82 -28.34
C LEU A 633 12.55 6.08 -27.00
N LEU A 634 11.87 4.94 -26.85
CA LEU A 634 12.01 4.08 -25.67
C LEU A 634 13.42 3.50 -25.58
N GLU A 635 13.96 2.98 -26.68
CA GLU A 635 15.33 2.44 -26.75
C GLU A 635 16.37 3.50 -26.36
N ALA A 636 16.22 4.74 -26.83
CA ALA A 636 17.13 5.83 -26.48
C ALA A 636 17.08 6.23 -24.99
N ARG A 637 15.92 6.05 -24.33
CA ARG A 637 15.71 6.45 -22.91
C ARG A 637 15.95 5.32 -21.92
N ALA A 638 15.54 4.11 -22.27
CA ALA A 638 15.59 2.90 -21.46
C ALA A 638 15.94 1.70 -22.36
N PRO A 639 17.22 1.58 -22.79
CA PRO A 639 17.66 0.54 -23.72
C PRO A 639 17.46 -0.87 -23.20
N ASP A 640 17.42 -1.03 -21.87
CA ASP A 640 17.23 -2.30 -21.17
C ASP A 640 15.76 -2.57 -20.79
N GLN A 641 14.79 -1.79 -21.29
CA GLN A 641 13.37 -1.96 -20.98
C GLN A 641 12.89 -3.36 -21.43
N PRO A 642 12.42 -4.22 -20.51
CA PRO A 642 11.94 -5.55 -20.86
C PRO A 642 10.79 -5.50 -21.87
N GLY A 643 10.91 -6.27 -22.96
CA GLY A 643 9.88 -6.38 -24.00
C GLY A 643 10.01 -5.40 -25.16
N LEU A 644 10.94 -4.44 -25.11
CA LEU A 644 11.23 -3.51 -26.20
C LEU A 644 11.44 -4.23 -27.55
N TRP A 645 12.35 -5.21 -27.58
CA TRP A 645 12.71 -5.90 -28.82
C TRP A 645 11.62 -6.86 -29.29
N CYS A 646 10.86 -7.45 -28.37
CA CYS A 646 9.68 -8.26 -28.66
C CYS A 646 8.58 -7.41 -29.31
N LYS A 647 8.28 -6.22 -28.76
CA LYS A 647 7.30 -5.29 -29.37
C LYS A 647 7.78 -4.82 -30.74
N ARG A 648 9.07 -4.50 -30.88
CA ARG A 648 9.68 -4.13 -32.16
C ARG A 648 9.54 -5.23 -33.21
N GLY A 649 9.83 -6.47 -32.85
CA GLY A 649 9.65 -7.62 -33.74
C GLY A 649 8.19 -7.84 -34.13
N GLN A 650 7.25 -7.70 -33.20
CA GLN A 650 5.81 -7.80 -33.49
C GLN A 650 5.35 -6.72 -34.48
N THR A 651 5.80 -5.48 -34.30
CA THR A 651 5.49 -4.35 -35.19
C THR A 651 6.08 -4.55 -36.58
N LEU A 652 7.34 -4.97 -36.68
CA LEU A 652 8.01 -5.24 -37.95
C LEU A 652 7.34 -6.41 -38.70
N ALA A 653 6.97 -7.47 -37.99
CA ALA A 653 6.25 -8.60 -38.59
C ALA A 653 4.88 -8.18 -39.12
N ALA A 654 4.13 -7.38 -38.35
CA ALA A 654 2.84 -6.83 -38.78
C ALA A 654 2.97 -5.88 -39.99
N ALA A 655 4.09 -5.15 -40.09
CA ALA A 655 4.43 -4.32 -41.24
C ALA A 655 4.96 -5.10 -42.47
N GLY A 656 5.01 -6.44 -42.40
CA GLY A 656 5.51 -7.30 -43.50
C GLY A 656 7.03 -7.38 -43.62
N ARG A 657 7.79 -6.83 -42.65
CA ARG A 657 9.26 -6.82 -42.63
C ARG A 657 9.78 -8.03 -41.85
N ALA A 658 9.62 -9.22 -42.42
CA ALA A 658 9.89 -10.49 -41.75
C ALA A 658 11.35 -10.65 -41.29
N GLU A 659 12.34 -10.27 -42.11
CA GLU A 659 13.76 -10.39 -41.77
C GLU A 659 14.14 -9.48 -40.59
N ASP A 660 13.71 -8.22 -40.63
CA ASP A 660 13.95 -7.26 -39.55
C ASP A 660 13.25 -7.69 -38.25
N ALA A 661 12.04 -8.28 -38.37
CA ALA A 661 11.31 -8.80 -37.22
C ALA A 661 12.07 -9.93 -36.52
N LEU A 662 12.63 -10.87 -37.29
CA LEU A 662 13.47 -11.96 -36.75
C LEU A 662 14.74 -11.43 -36.09
N ALA A 663 15.37 -10.42 -36.67
CA ALA A 663 16.53 -9.76 -36.09
C ALA A 663 16.18 -9.04 -34.77
N ALA A 664 15.02 -8.39 -34.70
CA ALA A 664 14.52 -7.77 -33.48
C ALA A 664 14.20 -8.81 -32.40
N PHE A 665 13.48 -9.90 -32.72
CA PHE A 665 13.22 -10.96 -31.75
C PHE A 665 14.51 -11.62 -31.22
N ALA A 666 15.55 -11.72 -32.05
CA ALA A 666 16.86 -12.25 -31.63
C ALA A 666 17.63 -11.29 -30.70
N ARG A 667 17.29 -10.00 -30.68
CA ARG A 667 17.86 -9.00 -29.76
C ARG A 667 17.17 -8.95 -28.41
N GLU A 668 15.98 -9.53 -28.26
CA GLU A 668 15.34 -9.65 -26.95
C GLU A 668 16.29 -10.44 -26.03
N LEU A 669 16.68 -9.82 -24.92
CA LEU A 669 17.70 -10.36 -24.04
C LEU A 669 17.29 -11.75 -23.54
N ALA A 670 18.23 -12.70 -23.62
CA ALA A 670 18.07 -13.99 -22.97
C ALA A 670 17.94 -13.77 -21.46
N GLY A 671 16.75 -14.03 -20.90
CA GLY A 671 16.40 -13.74 -19.50
C GLY A 671 15.40 -12.59 -19.30
N SER A 672 14.93 -11.93 -20.36
CA SER A 672 13.79 -11.01 -20.30
C SER A 672 12.44 -11.75 -20.23
N PRO A 673 11.42 -11.23 -19.49
CA PRO A 673 10.01 -11.70 -19.45
C PRO A 673 9.37 -11.98 -20.81
N PHE A 674 9.94 -11.42 -21.88
CA PHE A 674 9.44 -11.51 -23.23
C PHE A 674 10.26 -12.41 -24.14
N ALA A 675 11.34 -13.05 -23.65
CA ALA A 675 12.22 -13.89 -24.48
C ALA A 675 11.48 -15.11 -25.06
N GLU A 676 10.65 -15.79 -24.26
CA GLU A 676 9.84 -16.92 -24.74
C GLU A 676 8.77 -16.47 -25.75
N ALA A 677 8.10 -15.35 -25.46
CA ALA A 677 7.13 -14.76 -26.39
C ALA A 677 7.82 -14.39 -27.71
N ALA A 678 8.98 -13.73 -27.66
CA ALA A 678 9.78 -13.35 -28.83
C ALA A 678 10.18 -14.59 -29.65
N ALA A 679 10.62 -15.67 -29.00
CA ALA A 679 10.92 -16.93 -29.68
C ALA A 679 9.69 -17.54 -30.36
N GLY A 680 8.53 -17.54 -29.70
CA GLY A 680 7.27 -18.03 -30.26
C GLY A 680 6.74 -17.17 -31.41
N HIS A 681 6.97 -15.86 -31.38
CA HIS A 681 6.68 -14.97 -32.51
C HIS A 681 7.66 -15.20 -33.67
N ALA A 682 8.95 -15.33 -33.40
CA ALA A 682 9.97 -15.62 -34.41
C ALA A 682 9.71 -16.95 -35.13
N HIS A 683 9.26 -17.98 -34.41
CA HIS A 683 8.85 -19.26 -35.00
C HIS A 683 7.71 -19.08 -36.01
N ARG A 684 6.64 -18.38 -35.60
CA ARG A 684 5.48 -18.11 -36.47
C ARG A 684 5.84 -17.33 -37.72
N VAL A 685 6.77 -16.35 -37.61
CA VAL A 685 7.27 -15.61 -38.77
C VAL A 685 8.03 -16.54 -39.73
N ARG A 686 8.91 -17.42 -39.22
CA ARG A 686 9.63 -18.40 -40.06
C ARG A 686 8.71 -19.37 -40.77
N GLU A 687 7.67 -19.87 -40.09
CA GLU A 687 6.66 -20.74 -40.69
C GLU A 687 5.87 -20.03 -41.79
N ALA A 688 5.43 -18.79 -41.54
CA ALA A 688 4.73 -18.00 -42.55
C ALA A 688 5.60 -17.70 -43.78
N GLU A 689 6.89 -17.45 -43.60
CA GLU A 689 7.85 -17.29 -44.70
C GLU A 689 8.08 -18.59 -45.47
N ALA A 690 8.23 -19.72 -44.77
CA ALA A 690 8.38 -21.04 -45.39
C ALA A 690 7.14 -21.42 -46.22
N ALA A 691 5.94 -21.16 -45.69
CA ALA A 691 4.69 -21.40 -46.40
C ALA A 691 4.54 -20.48 -47.63
N ARG A 692 4.93 -19.20 -47.54
CA ARG A 692 4.94 -18.28 -48.69
C ARG A 692 5.89 -18.72 -49.79
N ARG A 693 7.09 -19.21 -49.43
CA ARG A 693 8.06 -19.75 -50.41
C ARG A 693 7.52 -21.02 -51.07
N ALA A 694 6.98 -21.95 -50.28
CA ALA A 694 6.40 -23.18 -50.81
C ALA A 694 5.16 -22.96 -51.71
N GLY A 695 4.39 -21.89 -51.48
CA GLY A 695 3.25 -21.51 -52.32
C GLY A 695 3.59 -20.61 -53.53
N ALA A 696 4.84 -20.12 -53.64
CA ALA A 696 5.32 -19.38 -54.80
C ALA A 696 6.01 -20.29 -55.84
N ASP A 697 6.41 -21.49 -55.42
CA ASP A 697 7.06 -22.52 -56.24
C ASP A 697 6.07 -23.55 -56.83
N GLY A 698 4.76 -23.36 -56.67
CA GLY A 698 3.68 -24.18 -57.25
C GLY A 698 2.68 -23.33 -58.02
#